data_AF-A0A2V8BLG3-F1
#
_entry.id   AF-A0A2V8BLG3-F1
#
_cell.length_a   1.000
_cell.length_b   1.000
_cell.length_c   1.000
_cell.angle_alpha   90.00
_cell.angle_beta   90.00
_cell.angle_gamma   90.00
#
_symmetry.space_group_name_H-M   'P 1'
#
loop_
_entity.id
_entity.type
_entity.pdbx_description
1 polymer ?
#
loop_
_entity_poly.entity_id
_entity_poly.type
_entity_poly.pdbx_seq_one_letter_code
_entity_poly.pdbx_strand_id
1 'polypeptide(L)'
;MAPADLRRTFVLASELKEGDLLVGGTRDDRVRQEAKRSLAAVRLGEISATALVDDGVSDALDRSLNAESLAEVSALTVARLKQILLSPAGADWARRYRDGLRSEAIAAVVKVMTDSELSSVARAIFNPLPDEPARLNGSRLRSAAIRPSFGEARPSAFGAEAARWSGEGTTVGSPRHFGSRIQPNSPGDDEDDILLSILEGLTYGCGDVIIGLNPASDDVETIVRLEDLLRSVVERLRLPTRYCVLSDIVKQSRARARTPVDVGFQSLAGTSRALAGMVGLDVDGVLDLARGFPGCYFETGQGSAVTNSAAEGVDMVTLEARAYGVARHIRRQTGRWTIVNDVAGFIGPEVFRTAEQLQRACLEDVVMAKLHGLTMGLDVCATFHMGIEPEALQQTTRRIVELAAPAYLMAVAGNSDPMLGYLTTSFREHPQLRRQSGRHITTAMRKRLVALDVVAPDGEVPPARTGAQATASLYAVYMKEGGDRRSIDTLREEGASKIERLRARGYDLGYGHEAGYAAPTVVVARTRAIYAQARHALYAALDAGAVRAASPHHLRVATTSRDREEYLAHPRSGELIREDDAERIVALRASRLPQVQVVISDGLNASAVNENLREVLPPLRKELAAAGIHVGEIDVVIQNGRVRAGYHVGALLDAGVVVHLIGERPGTGLDTLSAYLTYGRDRAGVSRWSPDLDHAATTASGGVRVLL
;
A
#
# COMPACT_ATOMS: atom_id res chain seq x y z
N MET A 1 29.37 -1.29 24.24
CA MET A 1 28.90 -2.69 24.04
C MET A 1 29.59 -3.27 22.80
N ALA A 2 29.85 -4.58 22.68
CA ALA A 2 30.38 -5.12 21.43
C ALA A 2 29.34 -5.00 20.29
N PRO A 3 29.74 -4.80 19.02
CA PRO A 3 28.79 -4.65 17.90
C PRO A 3 27.73 -5.75 17.78
N ALA A 4 28.15 -7.02 17.92
CA ALA A 4 27.26 -8.16 17.84
C ALA A 4 26.23 -8.20 18.98
N ASP A 5 26.65 -7.83 20.20
CA ASP A 5 25.78 -7.73 21.36
C ASP A 5 24.77 -6.59 21.20
N LEU A 6 25.18 -5.47 20.59
CA LEU A 6 24.28 -4.35 20.33
C LEU A 6 23.22 -4.73 19.31
N ARG A 7 23.60 -5.34 18.19
CA ARG A 7 22.65 -5.82 17.18
C ARG A 7 21.64 -6.80 17.76
N ARG A 8 22.09 -7.76 18.57
CA ARG A 8 21.21 -8.68 19.29
C ARG A 8 20.27 -7.94 20.25
N THR A 9 20.77 -6.93 20.95
CA THR A 9 19.96 -6.11 21.87
C THR A 9 18.87 -5.35 21.13
N PHE A 10 19.15 -4.79 19.94
CA PHE A 10 18.15 -4.12 19.09
C PHE A 10 17.00 -5.06 18.70
N VAL A 11 17.34 -6.28 18.27
CA VAL A 11 16.36 -7.30 17.89
C VAL A 11 15.50 -7.72 19.08
N LEU A 12 16.12 -8.01 20.23
CA LEU A 12 15.40 -8.44 21.43
C LEU A 12 14.57 -7.34 22.09
N ALA A 13 14.90 -6.06 21.86
CA ALA A 13 14.20 -4.92 22.47
C ALA A 13 12.91 -4.50 21.75
N SER A 14 12.63 -4.99 20.54
CA SER A 14 11.34 -4.74 19.85
C SER A 14 10.18 -5.33 20.63
N GLU A 15 9.04 -4.63 20.68
CA GLU A 15 7.78 -5.27 21.09
C GLU A 15 7.46 -6.47 20.20
N LEU A 16 6.78 -7.47 20.75
CA LEU A 16 6.53 -8.72 20.06
C LEU A 16 5.75 -8.49 18.77
N LYS A 17 6.42 -8.73 17.64
CA LYS A 17 5.84 -8.80 16.29
C LYS A 17 6.31 -10.09 15.64
N GLU A 18 5.44 -10.73 14.85
CA GLU A 18 5.71 -12.06 14.31
C GLU A 18 6.93 -12.04 13.38
N GLY A 19 7.07 -11.00 12.55
CA GLY A 19 8.18 -10.89 11.61
C GLY A 19 9.56 -10.75 12.27
N ASP A 20 9.64 -10.23 13.49
CA ASP A 20 10.91 -10.10 14.22
C ASP A 20 11.43 -11.47 14.69
N LEU A 21 10.57 -12.49 14.85
CA LEU A 21 10.99 -13.84 15.22
C LEU A 21 11.86 -14.48 14.13
N LEU A 22 11.69 -14.09 12.87
CA LEU A 22 12.48 -14.57 11.72
C LEU A 22 13.94 -14.12 11.77
N VAL A 23 14.24 -13.08 12.55
CA VAL A 23 15.58 -12.49 12.69
C VAL A 23 16.13 -12.58 14.11
N GLY A 24 15.52 -13.41 14.97
CA GLY A 24 16.00 -13.68 16.33
C GLY A 24 15.31 -12.89 17.44
N GLY A 25 14.14 -12.30 17.15
CA GLY A 25 13.25 -11.73 18.15
C GLY A 25 12.76 -12.76 19.17
N THR A 26 12.11 -12.29 20.24
CA THR A 26 11.71 -13.15 21.37
C THR A 26 10.24 -12.99 21.73
N ARG A 27 9.61 -14.12 22.11
CA ARG A 27 8.29 -14.14 22.77
C ARG A 27 8.40 -13.97 24.30
N ASP A 28 9.59 -14.06 24.88
CA ASP A 28 9.82 -13.92 26.32
C ASP A 28 9.89 -12.43 26.71
N ASP A 29 8.86 -11.98 27.42
CA ASP A 29 8.74 -10.62 27.93
C ASP A 29 9.90 -10.22 28.86
N ARG A 30 10.42 -11.14 29.67
CA ARG A 30 11.54 -10.84 30.58
C ARG A 30 12.80 -10.52 29.78
N VAL A 31 13.11 -11.33 28.77
CA VAL A 31 14.26 -11.10 27.87
C VAL A 31 14.09 -9.76 27.16
N ARG A 32 12.89 -9.46 26.68
CA ARG A 32 12.60 -8.18 26.02
C ARG A 32 12.80 -6.99 26.96
N GLN A 33 12.30 -7.05 28.19
CA GLN A 33 12.49 -5.97 29.17
C GLN A 33 13.97 -5.79 29.57
N GLU A 34 14.74 -6.87 29.67
CA GLU A 34 16.20 -6.81 29.90
C GLU A 34 16.92 -6.14 28.72
N ALA A 35 16.57 -6.49 27.48
CA ALA A 35 17.10 -5.87 26.28
C ALA A 35 16.75 -4.38 26.21
N LYS A 36 15.50 -3.99 26.51
CA LYS A 36 15.09 -2.57 26.58
C LYS A 36 15.87 -1.78 27.62
N ARG A 37 16.09 -2.33 28.82
CA ARG A 37 16.90 -1.68 29.87
C ARG A 37 18.35 -1.50 29.40
N SER A 38 18.91 -2.52 28.75
CA SER A 38 20.26 -2.47 28.21
C SER A 38 20.38 -1.43 27.11
N LEU A 39 19.45 -1.41 26.15
CA LEU A 39 19.38 -0.44 25.06
C LEU A 39 19.23 0.99 25.56
N ALA A 40 18.40 1.21 26.59
CA ALA A 40 18.17 2.52 27.19
C ALA A 40 19.47 3.15 27.76
N ALA A 41 20.43 2.34 28.19
CA ALA A 41 21.70 2.80 28.75
C ALA A 41 22.77 3.13 27.68
N VAL A 42 22.59 2.69 26.43
CA VAL A 42 23.57 2.88 25.35
C VAL A 42 23.62 4.35 24.93
N ARG A 43 24.84 4.87 24.67
CA ARG A 43 25.03 6.21 24.11
C ARG A 43 24.73 6.26 22.62
N LEU A 44 24.18 7.37 22.14
CA LEU A 44 23.88 7.54 20.71
C LEU A 44 25.15 7.50 19.85
N GLY A 45 26.28 7.97 20.38
CA GLY A 45 27.58 7.85 19.73
C GLY A 45 28.08 6.39 19.60
N GLU A 46 27.75 5.52 20.57
CA GLU A 46 28.08 4.07 20.47
C GLU A 46 27.24 3.38 19.39
N ILE A 47 25.94 3.73 19.31
CA ILE A 47 25.06 3.27 18.22
C ILE A 47 25.64 3.74 16.88
N SER A 48 26.05 5.00 16.80
CA SER A 48 26.57 5.60 15.57
C SER A 48 27.90 4.99 15.10
N ALA A 49 28.72 4.51 16.03
CA ALA A 49 29.97 3.82 15.72
C ALA A 49 29.77 2.34 15.34
N THR A 50 28.54 1.82 15.45
CA THR A 50 28.24 0.40 15.21
C THR A 50 27.44 0.24 13.91
N ALA A 51 28.03 -0.43 12.92
CA ALA A 51 27.30 -0.81 11.71
C ALA A 51 26.32 -1.97 12.02
N LEU A 52 25.03 -1.66 12.13
CA LEU A 52 23.99 -2.69 12.23
C LEU A 52 23.72 -3.35 10.87
N VAL A 53 23.85 -2.57 9.80
CA VAL A 53 23.90 -2.98 8.39
C VAL A 53 25.03 -2.16 7.73
N ASP A 54 25.87 -2.80 6.93
CA ASP A 54 27.00 -2.16 6.26
C ASP A 54 26.80 -2.24 4.74
N ASP A 55 26.21 -1.20 4.16
CA ASP A 55 25.73 -1.18 2.78
C ASP A 55 25.55 0.24 2.22
N GLY A 56 25.22 0.36 0.93
CA GLY A 56 25.02 1.66 0.27
C GLY A 56 23.87 2.50 0.83
N VAL A 57 22.90 1.88 1.52
CA VAL A 57 21.89 2.62 2.29
C VAL A 57 22.55 3.34 3.45
N SER A 58 23.38 2.67 4.25
CA SER A 58 24.13 3.29 5.36
C SER A 58 24.94 4.51 4.90
N ASP A 59 25.60 4.42 3.75
CA ASP A 59 26.34 5.55 3.17
C ASP A 59 25.43 6.77 2.87
N ALA A 60 24.25 6.53 2.30
CA ALA A 60 23.29 7.60 2.01
C ALA A 60 22.71 8.21 3.29
N LEU A 61 22.44 7.40 4.31
CA LEU A 61 21.97 7.87 5.62
C LEU A 61 22.99 8.81 6.24
N ASP A 62 24.28 8.48 6.18
CA ASP A 62 25.36 9.27 6.75
C ASP A 62 25.52 10.62 6.04
N ARG A 63 25.39 10.64 4.70
CA ARG A 63 25.37 11.89 3.91
C ARG A 63 24.20 12.82 4.26
N SER A 64 23.15 12.32 4.90
CA SER A 64 21.97 13.12 5.26
C SER A 64 22.07 13.83 6.62
N LEU A 65 23.09 13.50 7.42
CA LEU A 65 23.25 14.00 8.79
C LEU A 65 23.89 15.39 8.84
N ASN A 66 23.52 16.17 9.85
CA ASN A 66 24.23 17.38 10.23
C ASN A 66 25.33 17.03 11.27
N ALA A 67 26.59 17.25 10.91
CA ALA A 67 27.73 16.84 11.73
C ALA A 67 27.80 17.52 13.11
N GLU A 68 27.44 18.81 13.19
CA GLU A 68 27.42 19.57 14.45
C GLU A 68 26.35 19.01 15.40
N SER A 69 25.13 18.84 14.90
CA SER A 69 24.03 18.24 15.65
C SER A 69 24.35 16.80 16.07
N LEU A 70 24.99 16.02 15.18
CA LEU A 70 25.42 14.65 15.49
C LEU A 70 26.42 14.63 16.66
N ALA A 71 27.40 15.53 16.67
CA ALA A 71 28.37 15.64 17.76
C ALA A 71 27.68 16.00 19.09
N GLU A 72 26.73 16.93 19.08
CA GLU A 72 26.00 17.35 20.27
C GLU A 72 25.12 16.23 20.86
N VAL A 73 24.41 15.47 20.01
CA VAL A 73 23.52 14.40 20.49
C VAL A 73 24.26 13.12 20.85
N SER A 74 25.49 12.91 20.36
CA SER A 74 26.25 11.67 20.54
C SER A 74 26.51 11.30 22.01
N ALA A 75 26.63 12.31 22.89
CA ALA A 75 26.84 12.09 24.32
C ALA A 75 25.58 11.62 25.07
N LEU A 76 24.39 11.78 24.49
CA LEU A 76 23.13 11.36 25.09
C LEU A 76 23.04 9.83 25.13
N THR A 77 22.38 9.30 26.15
CA THR A 77 21.89 7.92 26.13
C THR A 77 20.51 7.85 25.48
N VAL A 78 20.12 6.65 25.04
CA VAL A 78 18.75 6.41 24.53
C VAL A 78 17.70 6.81 25.59
N ALA A 79 17.93 6.51 26.87
CA ALA A 79 17.06 6.94 27.97
C ALA A 79 16.98 8.46 28.09
N ARG A 80 18.11 9.17 27.91
CA ARG A 80 18.12 10.63 27.98
C ARG A 80 17.41 11.25 26.80
N LEU A 81 17.58 10.71 25.59
CA LEU A 81 16.84 11.12 24.40
C LEU A 81 15.32 10.94 24.64
N LYS A 82 14.89 9.78 25.14
CA LYS A 82 13.49 9.52 25.52
C LYS A 82 12.95 10.59 26.47
N GLN A 83 13.67 10.91 27.54
CA GLN A 83 13.27 11.93 28.51
C GLN A 83 13.11 13.32 27.88
N ILE A 84 14.03 13.69 26.98
CA ILE A 84 13.97 14.98 26.26
C ILE A 84 12.73 15.04 25.37
N LEU A 85 12.49 13.99 24.58
CA LEU A 85 11.34 13.93 23.66
C LEU A 85 9.99 13.99 24.40
N LEU A 86 9.92 13.42 25.60
CA LEU A 86 8.72 13.45 26.46
C LEU A 86 8.56 14.75 27.26
N SER A 87 9.56 15.63 27.24
CA SER A 87 9.50 16.92 27.94
C SER A 87 8.63 17.94 27.19
N PRO A 88 8.17 19.02 27.86
CA PRO A 88 7.45 20.11 27.19
C PRO A 88 8.23 20.77 26.03
N ALA A 89 9.57 20.73 26.07
CA ALA A 89 10.45 21.26 25.02
C ALA A 89 10.81 20.20 23.95
N GLY A 90 10.26 18.99 24.02
CA GLY A 90 10.65 17.86 23.17
C GLY A 90 10.43 18.11 21.68
N ALA A 91 9.33 18.78 21.31
CA ALA A 91 9.05 19.11 19.90
C ALA A 91 10.03 20.15 19.33
N ASP A 92 10.38 21.19 20.11
CA ASP A 92 11.39 22.18 19.72
C ASP A 92 12.78 21.55 19.64
N TRP A 93 13.12 20.69 20.61
CA TRP A 93 14.36 19.95 20.59
C TRP A 93 14.47 19.05 19.36
N ALA A 94 13.40 18.31 19.02
CA ALA A 94 13.38 17.45 17.85
C ALA A 94 13.55 18.26 16.55
N ARG A 95 12.88 19.42 16.41
CA ARG A 95 13.07 20.31 15.26
C ARG A 95 14.53 20.77 15.10
N ARG A 96 15.21 21.05 16.21
CA ARG A 96 16.59 21.53 16.22
C ARG A 96 17.62 20.42 15.94
N TYR A 97 17.45 19.24 16.53
CA TYR A 97 18.51 18.23 16.59
C TYR A 97 18.26 16.95 15.80
N ARG A 98 17.06 16.77 15.23
CA ARG A 98 16.72 15.54 14.48
C ARG A 98 17.67 15.20 13.34
N ASP A 99 18.31 16.20 12.75
CA ASP A 99 19.26 16.02 11.66
C ASP A 99 20.60 15.46 12.14
N GLY A 100 20.87 15.47 13.45
CA GLY A 100 21.98 14.75 14.07
C GLY A 100 21.64 13.31 14.46
N LEU A 101 20.38 12.90 14.39
CA LEU A 101 19.95 11.54 14.76
C LEU A 101 20.11 10.58 13.58
N ARG A 102 20.87 9.52 13.80
CA ARG A 102 20.89 8.33 12.93
C ARG A 102 19.58 7.57 13.04
N SER A 103 19.21 6.85 11.98
CA SER A 103 17.99 6.03 11.94
C SER A 103 17.97 4.99 13.05
N GLU A 104 19.11 4.38 13.38
CA GLU A 104 19.28 3.41 14.45
C GLU A 104 19.07 4.03 15.83
N ALA A 105 19.47 5.30 16.04
CA ALA A 105 19.18 6.01 17.28
C ALA A 105 17.68 6.32 17.45
N ILE A 106 17.01 6.64 16.33
CA ILE A 106 15.56 6.83 16.29
C ILE A 106 14.84 5.49 16.57
N ALA A 107 15.27 4.39 15.95
CA ALA A 107 14.75 3.05 16.23
C ALA A 107 14.94 2.67 17.71
N ALA A 108 16.12 2.94 18.27
CA ALA A 108 16.43 2.63 19.66
C ALA A 108 15.49 3.35 20.64
N VAL A 109 15.21 4.63 20.41
CA VAL A 109 14.35 5.39 21.33
C VAL A 109 12.89 4.93 21.27
N VAL A 110 12.35 4.59 20.10
CA VAL A 110 10.96 4.10 19.99
C VAL A 110 10.78 2.72 20.62
N LYS A 111 11.79 1.83 20.53
CA LYS A 111 11.77 0.50 21.16
C LYS A 111 11.61 0.56 22.68
N VAL A 112 12.20 1.58 23.32
CA VAL A 112 12.15 1.75 24.78
C VAL A 112 10.96 2.61 25.25
N MET A 113 10.10 3.08 24.34
CA MET A 113 8.87 3.80 24.65
C MET A 113 7.67 2.85 24.73
N THR A 114 6.78 3.12 25.68
CA THR A 114 5.42 2.57 25.75
C THR A 114 4.51 3.23 24.72
N ASP A 115 3.34 2.65 24.44
CA ASP A 115 2.37 3.22 23.50
C ASP A 115 1.89 4.62 23.91
N SER A 116 1.72 4.85 25.22
CA SER A 116 1.36 6.17 25.76
C SER A 116 2.47 7.20 25.54
N GLU A 117 3.73 6.80 25.69
CA GLU A 117 4.88 7.66 25.42
C GLU A 117 5.05 7.94 23.93
N LEU A 118 4.89 6.93 23.06
CA LEU A 118 4.87 7.12 21.61
C LEU A 118 3.76 8.07 21.19
N SER A 119 2.55 7.88 21.73
CA SER A 119 1.39 8.75 21.49
C SER A 119 1.68 10.21 21.88
N SER A 120 2.28 10.44 23.05
CA SER A 120 2.67 11.77 23.51
C SER A 120 3.63 12.45 22.53
N VAL A 121 4.68 11.76 22.10
CA VAL A 121 5.67 12.29 21.13
C VAL A 121 5.04 12.53 19.76
N ALA A 122 4.26 11.56 19.26
CA ALA A 122 3.62 11.63 17.96
C ALA A 122 2.67 12.83 17.86
N ARG A 123 1.92 13.13 18.92
CA ARG A 123 0.98 14.25 18.99
C ARG A 123 1.65 15.61 19.21
N ALA A 124 2.94 15.65 19.53
CA ALA A 124 3.69 16.88 19.76
C ALA A 124 4.49 17.33 18.52
N ILE A 125 4.92 16.39 17.68
CA ILE A 125 5.77 16.67 16.51
C ILE A 125 4.93 16.69 15.22
N PHE A 126 5.07 17.76 14.44
CA PHE A 126 4.42 17.93 13.15
C PHE A 126 5.41 18.47 12.13
N ASN A 127 5.31 17.97 10.90
CA ASN A 127 6.14 18.34 9.76
C ASN A 127 5.20 18.80 8.64
N PRO A 128 4.68 20.03 8.70
CA PRO A 128 3.78 20.54 7.68
C PRO A 128 4.54 20.73 6.36
N LEU A 129 3.86 20.45 5.26
CA LEU A 129 4.32 20.82 3.92
C LEU A 129 3.94 22.28 3.65
N PRO A 130 4.72 22.99 2.82
CA PRO A 130 4.38 24.36 2.43
C PRO A 130 3.01 24.39 1.74
N ASP A 131 2.29 25.50 1.90
CA ASP A 131 1.08 25.78 1.11
C ASP A 131 1.40 25.62 -0.38
N GLU A 132 0.53 24.90 -1.09
CA GLU A 132 0.70 24.82 -2.53
C GLU A 132 0.52 26.21 -3.14
N PRO A 133 1.44 26.70 -3.98
CA PRO A 133 1.11 27.81 -4.84
C PRO A 133 -0.07 27.35 -5.70
N ALA A 134 -1.20 28.07 -5.61
CA ALA A 134 -2.31 27.89 -6.53
C ALA A 134 -1.72 27.77 -7.94
N ARG A 135 -1.92 26.64 -8.62
CA ARG A 135 -1.47 26.43 -10.00
C ARG A 135 -2.23 27.39 -10.91
N LEU A 136 -1.85 28.67 -10.88
CA LEU A 136 -2.22 29.69 -11.83
C LEU A 136 -1.16 29.66 -12.92
N ASN A 137 -1.40 28.86 -13.95
CA ASN A 137 -1.46 29.29 -15.35
C ASN A 137 -0.88 28.29 -16.36
N GLY A 138 -1.68 28.08 -17.41
CA GLY A 138 -1.28 27.38 -18.63
C GLY A 138 -2.20 27.61 -19.83
N SER A 139 -3.00 28.68 -19.89
CA SER A 139 -3.59 29.14 -21.16
C SER A 139 -3.91 30.64 -21.15
N ARG A 140 -3.07 31.44 -21.82
CA ARG A 140 -3.59 32.58 -22.57
C ARG A 140 -4.19 32.01 -23.85
N LEU A 141 -5.49 32.19 -24.07
CA LEU A 141 -6.04 32.68 -25.34
C LEU A 141 -7.55 32.93 -25.24
N ARG A 142 -7.89 34.18 -25.60
CA ARG A 142 -9.21 34.76 -25.93
C ARG A 142 -10.12 35.14 -24.78
N SER A 143 -10.00 36.41 -24.42
CA SER A 143 -11.18 37.26 -24.21
C SER A 143 -12.18 37.06 -25.35
N ALA A 144 -13.37 36.58 -25.03
CA ALA A 144 -14.58 36.92 -25.75
C ALA A 144 -15.69 37.00 -24.71
N ALA A 145 -16.22 38.19 -24.55
CA ALA A 145 -17.39 38.46 -23.73
C ALA A 145 -18.55 37.56 -24.21
N ILE A 146 -19.02 36.67 -23.34
CA ILE A 146 -20.33 36.05 -23.46
C ILE A 146 -21.03 36.32 -22.14
N ARG A 147 -21.93 37.31 -22.17
CA ARG A 147 -22.96 37.50 -21.15
C ARG A 147 -23.94 36.33 -21.24
N PRO A 148 -24.28 35.62 -20.17
CA PRO A 148 -25.50 34.84 -20.13
C PRO A 148 -26.63 35.75 -19.66
N SER A 149 -27.62 35.96 -20.54
CA SER A 149 -28.96 36.37 -20.15
C SER A 149 -29.66 35.18 -19.50
N PHE A 150 -29.89 35.22 -18.19
CA PHE A 150 -30.89 34.38 -17.55
C PHE A 150 -31.76 35.24 -16.64
N GLY A 151 -33.06 35.17 -16.94
CA GLY A 151 -34.12 35.87 -16.25
C GLY A 151 -34.32 35.36 -14.83
N GLU A 152 -34.81 36.30 -14.04
CA GLU A 152 -35.18 36.33 -12.64
C GLU A 152 -35.85 35.07 -12.07
N ALA A 153 -35.27 34.56 -10.98
CA ALA A 153 -36.00 34.29 -9.74
C ALA A 153 -35.04 34.44 -8.54
N ARG A 154 -35.28 35.44 -7.68
CA ARG A 154 -34.68 35.57 -6.33
C ARG A 154 -35.44 34.65 -5.36
N PRO A 155 -34.79 34.08 -4.33
CA PRO A 155 -34.66 34.78 -3.03
C PRO A 155 -33.27 34.53 -2.39
N SER A 156 -32.74 35.19 -1.38
CA SER A 156 -33.01 36.42 -0.62
C SER A 156 -31.72 36.67 0.20
N ALA A 157 -31.47 37.95 0.53
CA ALA A 157 -30.46 38.49 1.44
C ALA A 157 -29.68 37.51 2.36
N PHE A 158 -28.36 37.40 2.15
CA PHE A 158 -27.40 37.15 3.23
C PHE A 158 -26.65 38.44 3.50
N GLY A 159 -27.20 39.22 4.44
CA GLY A 159 -26.45 40.20 5.20
C GLY A 159 -25.55 39.48 6.21
N ALA A 160 -24.41 40.09 6.47
CA ALA A 160 -23.32 39.59 7.29
C ALA A 160 -23.72 39.15 8.70
N GLU A 161 -23.15 38.03 9.14
CA GLU A 161 -22.50 37.99 10.44
C GLU A 161 -21.27 37.09 10.37
N ALA A 162 -20.12 37.72 10.60
CA ALA A 162 -18.82 37.09 10.62
C ALA A 162 -18.75 36.09 11.79
N ALA A 163 -18.82 34.81 11.49
CA ALA A 163 -18.35 33.78 12.40
C ALA A 163 -16.81 33.86 12.46
N ARG A 164 -16.33 34.42 13.56
CA ARG A 164 -14.92 34.60 13.91
C ARG A 164 -14.12 33.31 13.67
N TRP A 165 -13.03 33.40 12.89
CA TRP A 165 -11.90 32.49 13.07
C TRP A 165 -10.56 33.21 12.93
N SER A 166 -9.72 32.99 13.93
CA SER A 166 -8.43 33.60 14.18
C SER A 166 -7.31 32.60 13.86
N GLY A 167 -6.51 32.90 12.82
CA GLY A 167 -5.20 32.29 12.54
C GLY A 167 -5.14 31.40 11.29
N GLU A 168 -4.31 31.81 10.32
CA GLU A 168 -3.56 31.07 9.27
C GLU A 168 -4.15 29.81 8.57
N GLY A 169 -3.83 29.64 7.28
CA GLY A 169 -4.27 28.49 6.47
C GLY A 169 -3.78 27.14 7.02
N THR A 170 -4.57 26.08 6.83
CA THR A 170 -4.20 24.70 7.20
C THR A 170 -3.63 23.96 6.01
N THR A 171 -2.36 23.55 6.14
CA THR A 171 -1.59 22.77 5.16
C THR A 171 -1.51 21.29 5.54
N VAL A 172 -1.13 20.46 4.57
CA VAL A 172 -0.87 19.03 4.78
C VAL A 172 0.16 18.83 5.89
N GLY A 173 -0.17 18.01 6.89
CA GLY A 173 0.72 17.65 8.00
C GLY A 173 0.83 18.68 9.12
N SER A 174 0.08 19.79 9.05
CA SER A 174 -0.02 20.76 10.14
C SER A 174 -0.84 20.21 11.33
N PRO A 175 -0.72 20.77 12.55
CA PRO A 175 -1.41 20.22 13.74
C PRO A 175 -2.94 20.15 13.65
N ARG A 176 -3.56 21.01 12.83
CA ARG A 176 -5.02 21.03 12.59
C ARG A 176 -5.44 20.17 11.39
N HIS A 177 -4.48 19.59 10.66
CA HIS A 177 -4.71 18.81 9.46
C HIS A 177 -4.88 17.32 9.75
N PHE A 178 -5.91 16.73 9.14
CA PHE A 178 -6.02 15.29 8.93
C PHE A 178 -6.72 15.06 7.59
N GLY A 179 -5.93 14.61 6.62
CA GLY A 179 -6.35 14.44 5.24
C GLY A 179 -6.44 13.00 4.80
N SER A 180 -6.52 12.80 3.49
CA SER A 180 -6.53 11.46 2.91
C SER A 180 -5.89 11.37 1.54
N ARG A 181 -5.38 10.18 1.25
CA ARG A 181 -5.07 9.71 -0.10
C ARG A 181 -6.29 8.99 -0.65
N ILE A 182 -6.86 9.47 -1.76
CA ILE A 182 -7.83 8.65 -2.51
C ILE A 182 -7.04 7.57 -3.25
N GLN A 183 -7.43 6.30 -3.07
CA GLN A 183 -6.88 5.15 -3.77
C GLN A 183 -7.98 4.50 -4.63
N PRO A 184 -8.09 4.91 -5.91
CA PRO A 184 -9.21 4.52 -6.76
C PRO A 184 -8.88 3.27 -7.60
N ASN A 185 -8.32 2.22 -6.98
CA ASN A 185 -7.87 1.02 -7.70
C ASN A 185 -9.01 0.34 -8.46
N SER A 186 -8.71 -0.15 -9.67
CA SER A 186 -9.61 -0.98 -10.49
C SER A 186 -8.86 -2.25 -10.90
N PRO A 187 -9.43 -3.46 -10.72
CA PRO A 187 -8.77 -4.72 -11.13
C PRO A 187 -8.40 -4.80 -12.61
N GLY A 188 -9.01 -3.98 -13.47
CA GLY A 188 -8.73 -3.93 -14.91
C GLY A 188 -8.26 -2.55 -15.39
N ASP A 189 -7.87 -1.65 -14.47
CA ASP A 189 -7.53 -0.26 -14.79
C ASP A 189 -8.58 0.47 -15.64
N ASP A 190 -9.86 0.17 -15.37
CA ASP A 190 -11.01 0.77 -16.05
C ASP A 190 -11.19 2.23 -15.63
N GLU A 191 -11.26 3.13 -16.61
CA GLU A 191 -11.28 4.57 -16.37
C GLU A 191 -12.57 5.07 -15.72
N ASP A 192 -13.70 4.41 -15.99
CA ASP A 192 -14.98 4.75 -15.37
C ASP A 192 -14.99 4.30 -13.89
N ASP A 193 -14.48 3.10 -13.59
CA ASP A 193 -14.29 2.61 -12.21
C ASP A 193 -13.44 3.61 -11.40
N ILE A 194 -12.28 4.00 -11.96
CA ILE A 194 -11.32 4.91 -11.33
C ILE A 194 -11.93 6.30 -11.15
N LEU A 195 -12.50 6.87 -12.22
CA LEU A 195 -13.11 8.19 -12.18
C LEU A 195 -14.21 8.26 -11.13
N LEU A 196 -15.17 7.34 -11.15
CA LEU A 196 -16.30 7.37 -10.24
C LEU A 196 -15.90 7.15 -8.79
N SER A 197 -14.87 6.33 -8.54
CA SER A 197 -14.27 6.18 -7.21
C SER A 197 -13.65 7.48 -6.70
N ILE A 198 -12.91 8.21 -7.55
CA ILE A 198 -12.37 9.53 -7.19
C ILE A 198 -13.49 10.51 -6.87
N LEU A 199 -14.50 10.59 -7.75
CA LEU A 199 -15.61 11.52 -7.57
C LEU A 199 -16.39 11.23 -6.29
N GLU A 200 -16.63 9.96 -5.95
CA GLU A 200 -17.26 9.62 -4.67
C GLU A 200 -16.38 9.97 -3.48
N GLY A 201 -15.08 9.67 -3.52
CA GLY A 201 -14.16 10.06 -2.45
C GLY A 201 -14.18 11.57 -2.16
N LEU A 202 -14.25 12.40 -3.21
CA LEU A 202 -14.41 13.85 -3.08
C LEU A 202 -15.71 14.23 -2.36
N THR A 203 -16.80 13.47 -2.51
CA THR A 203 -18.06 13.69 -1.77
C THR A 203 -17.91 13.53 -0.26
N TYR A 204 -16.92 12.76 0.20
CA TYR A 204 -16.57 12.64 1.62
C TYR A 204 -15.47 13.60 2.05
N GLY A 205 -15.06 14.52 1.18
CA GLY A 205 -13.94 15.42 1.40
C GLY A 205 -12.59 14.73 1.42
N CYS A 206 -12.44 13.60 0.73
CA CYS A 206 -11.17 12.90 0.62
C CYS A 206 -10.28 13.47 -0.49
N GLY A 207 -8.99 13.14 -0.47
CA GLY A 207 -8.06 13.43 -1.58
C GLY A 207 -7.38 14.79 -1.50
N ASP A 208 -7.39 15.43 -0.33
CA ASP A 208 -6.71 16.71 -0.10
C ASP A 208 -5.18 16.60 0.00
N VAL A 209 -4.65 15.38 0.17
CA VAL A 209 -3.21 15.12 0.14
C VAL A 209 -2.75 14.71 -1.25
N ILE A 210 -3.35 13.65 -1.80
CA ILE A 210 -3.01 13.11 -3.12
C ILE A 210 -4.13 12.18 -3.62
N ILE A 211 -4.30 12.10 -4.94
CA ILE A 211 -5.06 11.03 -5.61
C ILE A 211 -4.03 10.04 -6.17
N GLY A 212 -3.87 8.89 -5.52
CA GLY A 212 -2.81 7.92 -5.82
C GLY A 212 -3.37 6.56 -6.22
N LEU A 213 -3.19 6.17 -7.49
CA LEU A 213 -3.70 4.92 -8.07
C LEU A 213 -2.60 3.86 -8.14
N ASN A 214 -2.85 2.67 -7.60
CA ASN A 214 -2.02 1.51 -7.92
C ASN A 214 -2.57 0.89 -9.21
N PRO A 215 -1.78 0.78 -10.30
CA PRO A 215 -2.25 0.18 -11.53
C PRO A 215 -2.28 -1.35 -11.43
N ALA A 216 -3.23 -2.00 -12.10
CA ALA A 216 -3.27 -3.44 -12.28
C ALA A 216 -2.20 -3.91 -13.29
N SER A 217 -1.98 -3.14 -14.35
CA SER A 217 -0.88 -3.35 -15.32
C SER A 217 0.22 -2.31 -15.17
N ASP A 218 1.44 -2.79 -14.96
CA ASP A 218 2.61 -1.95 -14.70
C ASP A 218 3.44 -1.70 -15.97
N ASP A 219 2.78 -1.37 -17.08
CA ASP A 219 3.42 -1.02 -18.35
C ASP A 219 3.31 0.50 -18.64
N VAL A 220 4.23 1.02 -19.46
CA VAL A 220 4.34 2.47 -19.71
C VAL A 220 3.08 3.03 -20.41
N GLU A 221 2.37 2.25 -21.22
CA GLU A 221 1.14 2.73 -21.88
C GLU A 221 0.03 2.93 -20.85
N THR A 222 -0.17 1.94 -19.98
CA THR A 222 -1.14 2.02 -18.89
C THR A 222 -0.82 3.18 -17.96
N ILE A 223 0.45 3.36 -17.56
CA ILE A 223 0.87 4.50 -16.73
C ILE A 223 0.52 5.84 -17.39
N VAL A 224 0.83 6.00 -18.69
CA VAL A 224 0.54 7.25 -19.42
C VAL A 224 -0.96 7.55 -19.44
N ARG A 225 -1.77 6.55 -19.78
CA ARG A 225 -3.23 6.66 -19.85
C ARG A 225 -3.83 7.02 -18.51
N LEU A 226 -3.37 6.38 -17.43
CA LEU A 226 -3.89 6.59 -16.09
C LEU A 226 -3.44 7.95 -15.50
N GLU A 227 -2.21 8.38 -15.74
CA GLU A 227 -1.74 9.73 -15.38
C GLU A 227 -2.58 10.80 -16.09
N ASP A 228 -2.93 10.60 -17.37
CA ASP A 228 -3.81 11.50 -18.11
C ASP A 228 -5.22 11.59 -17.50
N LEU A 229 -5.78 10.47 -17.05
CA LEU A 229 -7.06 10.43 -16.34
C LEU A 229 -7.00 11.21 -15.02
N LEU A 230 -5.99 10.94 -14.18
CA LEU A 230 -5.85 11.61 -12.88
C LEU A 230 -5.63 13.12 -13.05
N ARG A 231 -4.77 13.51 -13.99
CA ARG A 231 -4.55 14.90 -14.39
C ARG A 231 -5.84 15.57 -14.83
N SER A 232 -6.61 14.93 -15.70
CA SER A 232 -7.89 15.44 -16.19
C SER A 232 -8.86 15.74 -15.04
N VAL A 233 -8.96 14.85 -14.04
CA VAL A 233 -9.79 15.10 -12.86
C VAL A 233 -9.32 16.33 -12.08
N VAL A 234 -8.02 16.41 -11.78
CA VAL A 234 -7.43 17.52 -11.02
C VAL A 234 -7.60 18.85 -11.75
N GLU A 235 -7.36 18.89 -13.06
CA GLU A 235 -7.44 20.11 -13.86
C GLU A 235 -8.89 20.57 -14.10
N ARG A 236 -9.79 19.68 -14.53
CA ARG A 236 -11.20 20.02 -14.80
C ARG A 236 -11.91 20.45 -13.53
N LEU A 237 -11.69 19.74 -12.44
CA LEU A 237 -12.26 20.09 -11.14
C LEU A 237 -11.40 21.09 -10.37
N ARG A 238 -10.30 21.61 -10.93
CA ARG A 238 -9.39 22.60 -10.31
C ARG A 238 -9.08 22.26 -8.84
N LEU A 239 -8.73 21.01 -8.59
CA LEU A 239 -8.50 20.49 -7.24
C LEU A 239 -7.11 20.93 -6.75
N PRO A 240 -6.99 21.50 -5.53
CA PRO A 240 -5.69 21.83 -4.94
C PRO A 240 -5.10 20.58 -4.28
N THR A 241 -4.70 19.62 -5.12
CA THR A 241 -4.11 18.34 -4.70
C THR A 241 -3.10 17.86 -5.74
N ARG A 242 -2.39 16.78 -5.38
CA ARG A 242 -1.46 16.06 -6.25
C ARG A 242 -2.09 14.81 -6.82
N TYR A 243 -1.46 14.24 -7.84
CA TYR A 243 -1.82 12.91 -8.35
C TYR A 243 -0.59 12.07 -8.69
N CYS A 244 -0.76 10.76 -8.70
CA CYS A 244 0.28 9.79 -9.03
C CYS A 244 -0.30 8.43 -9.41
N VAL A 245 0.25 7.80 -10.44
CA VAL A 245 0.16 6.36 -10.66
C VAL A 245 1.37 5.68 -10.00
N LEU A 246 1.11 4.81 -9.02
CA LEU A 246 2.10 4.16 -8.17
C LEU A 246 2.74 2.95 -8.87
N SER A 247 3.50 3.23 -9.93
CA SER A 247 4.38 2.28 -10.62
C SER A 247 5.83 2.40 -10.09
N ASP A 248 6.77 1.53 -10.45
CA ASP A 248 8.17 1.80 -10.12
C ASP A 248 8.67 3.13 -10.73
N ILE A 249 9.60 3.80 -10.05
CA ILE A 249 10.05 5.15 -10.46
C ILE A 249 10.78 5.15 -11.81
N VAL A 250 11.32 4.01 -12.26
CA VAL A 250 11.99 3.87 -13.56
C VAL A 250 10.95 3.97 -14.68
N LYS A 251 9.83 3.25 -14.57
CA LYS A 251 8.74 3.29 -15.54
C LYS A 251 8.01 4.64 -15.54
N GLN A 252 7.75 5.22 -14.36
CA GLN A 252 7.22 6.59 -14.27
C GLN A 252 8.16 7.60 -14.95
N SER A 253 9.48 7.46 -14.78
CA SER A 253 10.47 8.32 -15.44
C SER A 253 10.45 8.19 -16.97
N ARG A 254 10.12 7.01 -17.50
CA ARG A 254 9.88 6.80 -18.94
C ARG A 254 8.56 7.42 -19.39
N ALA A 255 7.49 7.26 -18.60
CA ALA A 255 6.17 7.83 -18.88
C ALA A 255 6.21 9.37 -18.96
N ARG A 256 7.07 10.02 -18.17
CA ARG A 256 7.28 11.48 -18.19
C ARG A 256 7.67 12.08 -19.54
N ALA A 257 8.22 11.28 -20.45
CA ALA A 257 8.50 11.73 -21.81
C ALA A 257 7.22 11.91 -22.65
N ARG A 258 6.08 11.37 -22.21
CA ARG A 258 4.82 11.29 -22.95
C ARG A 258 3.66 12.01 -22.26
N THR A 259 3.64 12.04 -20.92
CA THR A 259 2.64 12.76 -20.12
C THR A 259 3.26 13.39 -18.88
N PRO A 260 2.73 14.51 -18.34
CA PRO A 260 3.14 15.00 -17.03
C PRO A 260 2.88 13.97 -15.93
N VAL A 261 3.90 13.73 -15.11
CA VAL A 261 3.78 12.99 -13.84
C VAL A 261 4.05 13.95 -12.71
N ASP A 262 3.06 14.16 -11.85
CA ASP A 262 3.06 15.23 -10.85
C ASP A 262 3.87 14.87 -9.59
N VAL A 263 3.83 13.60 -9.19
CA VAL A 263 4.58 13.07 -8.06
C VAL A 263 5.19 11.73 -8.47
N GLY A 264 6.50 11.58 -8.25
CA GLY A 264 7.20 10.31 -8.48
C GLY A 264 7.05 9.40 -7.27
N PHE A 265 6.47 8.22 -7.48
CA PHE A 265 6.32 7.20 -6.44
C PHE A 265 7.47 6.20 -6.40
N GLN A 266 7.84 5.71 -5.21
CA GLN A 266 8.70 4.53 -5.06
C GLN A 266 8.54 3.89 -3.67
N SER A 267 8.41 2.57 -3.61
CA SER A 267 8.60 1.84 -2.34
C SER A 267 10.08 1.85 -1.94
N LEU A 268 10.36 2.17 -0.68
CA LEU A 268 11.72 2.21 -0.12
C LEU A 268 11.95 1.08 0.88
N ALA A 269 13.23 0.76 1.11
CA ALA A 269 13.64 -0.26 2.08
C ALA A 269 14.88 0.16 2.87
N GLY A 270 15.06 -0.47 4.04
CA GLY A 270 16.17 -0.19 4.95
C GLY A 270 17.50 -0.88 4.62
N THR A 271 17.56 -1.71 3.58
CA THR A 271 18.80 -2.36 3.10
C THR A 271 18.93 -2.20 1.58
N SER A 272 20.17 -2.18 1.11
CA SER A 272 20.53 -2.05 -0.31
C SER A 272 20.04 -3.26 -1.08
N ARG A 273 20.14 -4.44 -0.48
CA ARG A 273 19.61 -5.69 -1.05
C ARG A 273 18.09 -5.64 -1.20
N ALA A 274 17.36 -5.13 -0.21
CA ALA A 274 15.92 -4.98 -0.31
C ALA A 274 15.53 -3.92 -1.36
N LEU A 275 16.19 -2.75 -1.34
CA LEU A 275 15.91 -1.66 -2.27
C LEU A 275 16.19 -2.07 -3.72
N ALA A 276 17.37 -2.63 -3.99
CA ALA A 276 17.73 -3.14 -5.31
C ALA A 276 16.79 -4.26 -5.76
N GLY A 277 16.33 -5.12 -4.84
CA GLY A 277 15.31 -6.13 -5.14
C GLY A 277 13.94 -5.55 -5.51
N MET A 278 13.60 -4.35 -5.05
CA MET A 278 12.31 -3.69 -5.36
C MET A 278 12.33 -2.92 -6.68
N VAL A 279 13.42 -2.21 -7.00
CA VAL A 279 13.46 -1.27 -8.14
C VAL A 279 14.64 -1.48 -9.08
N GLY A 280 15.58 -2.37 -8.75
CA GLY A 280 16.80 -2.59 -9.53
C GLY A 280 17.80 -1.42 -9.47
N LEU A 281 17.65 -0.53 -8.49
CA LEU A 281 18.50 0.65 -8.27
C LEU A 281 19.00 0.71 -6.83
N ASP A 282 20.14 1.35 -6.64
CA ASP A 282 20.61 1.81 -5.33
C ASP A 282 19.96 3.16 -4.95
N VAL A 283 20.34 3.70 -3.79
CA VAL A 283 19.78 4.97 -3.30
C VAL A 283 20.11 6.14 -4.23
N ASP A 284 21.31 6.18 -4.81
CA ASP A 284 21.72 7.27 -5.69
C ASP A 284 20.97 7.21 -7.04
N GLY A 285 20.72 6.01 -7.58
CA GLY A 285 19.87 5.82 -8.75
C GLY A 285 18.43 6.27 -8.51
N VAL A 286 17.84 5.94 -7.36
CA VAL A 286 16.50 6.44 -6.98
C VAL A 286 16.51 7.96 -6.83
N LEU A 287 17.53 8.52 -6.18
CA LEU A 287 17.70 9.96 -6.01
C LEU A 287 17.81 10.69 -7.36
N ASP A 288 18.60 10.17 -8.28
CA ASP A 288 18.79 10.73 -9.62
C ASP A 288 17.45 10.86 -10.37
N LEU A 289 16.63 9.81 -10.32
CA LEU A 289 15.29 9.84 -10.91
C LEU A 289 14.35 10.78 -10.16
N ALA A 290 14.37 10.77 -8.83
CA ALA A 290 13.52 11.61 -7.98
C ALA A 290 13.71 13.12 -8.27
N ARG A 291 14.91 13.57 -8.65
CA ARG A 291 15.16 14.98 -9.04
C ARG A 291 14.28 15.45 -10.21
N GLY A 292 13.87 14.52 -11.07
CA GLY A 292 13.03 14.78 -12.23
C GLY A 292 11.57 15.11 -11.90
N PHE A 293 11.08 14.78 -10.71
CA PHE A 293 9.66 14.93 -10.36
C PHE A 293 9.39 16.23 -9.57
N PRO A 294 8.21 16.86 -9.73
CA PRO A 294 7.80 18.02 -8.92
C PRO A 294 7.57 17.70 -7.44
N GLY A 295 7.20 16.45 -7.14
CA GLY A 295 7.07 15.91 -5.79
C GLY A 295 7.50 14.45 -5.74
N CYS A 296 7.71 13.93 -4.53
CA CYS A 296 8.03 12.53 -4.28
C CYS A 296 7.02 11.92 -3.31
N TYR A 297 6.69 10.67 -3.54
CA TYR A 297 5.85 9.88 -2.64
C TYR A 297 6.54 8.54 -2.38
N PHE A 298 6.89 8.29 -1.12
CA PHE A 298 7.52 7.03 -0.74
C PHE A 298 6.59 6.18 0.12
N GLU A 299 6.49 4.91 -0.22
CA GLU A 299 5.87 3.90 0.64
C GLU A 299 6.94 3.07 1.32
N THR A 300 6.65 2.70 2.57
CA THR A 300 7.45 1.79 3.37
C THR A 300 6.55 0.73 3.99
N GLY A 301 7.12 -0.17 4.79
CA GLY A 301 6.40 -1.36 5.21
C GLY A 301 7.25 -2.19 6.15
N GLN A 302 6.94 -2.13 7.44
CA GLN A 302 7.49 -3.09 8.40
C GLN A 302 7.19 -4.51 7.90
N GLY A 303 8.20 -5.36 7.86
CA GLY A 303 8.06 -6.73 7.36
C GLY A 303 8.66 -6.98 5.98
N SER A 304 8.73 -5.97 5.12
CA SER A 304 9.16 -6.12 3.72
C SER A 304 10.54 -6.77 3.57
N ALA A 305 11.52 -6.32 4.35
CA ALA A 305 12.87 -6.88 4.29
C ALA A 305 12.96 -8.27 4.93
N VAL A 306 12.20 -8.57 5.99
CA VAL A 306 12.26 -9.90 6.65
C VAL A 306 11.61 -10.97 5.78
N THR A 307 10.45 -10.69 5.18
CA THR A 307 9.74 -11.65 4.33
C THR A 307 10.47 -11.91 3.01
N ASN A 308 11.14 -10.89 2.46
CA ASN A 308 12.02 -11.04 1.31
C ASN A 308 13.44 -11.52 1.67
N SER A 309 13.70 -11.84 2.96
CA SER A 309 15.01 -12.31 3.45
C SER A 309 16.17 -11.36 3.15
N ALA A 310 15.85 -10.09 3.01
CA ALA A 310 16.75 -8.96 2.82
C ALA A 310 17.06 -8.21 4.12
N ALA A 311 16.59 -8.72 5.27
CA ALA A 311 16.71 -8.06 6.58
C ALA A 311 18.09 -8.15 7.23
N GLU A 312 18.97 -9.03 6.75
CA GLU A 312 20.36 -9.13 7.24
C GLU A 312 20.42 -9.24 8.76
N GLY A 313 19.56 -10.05 9.39
CA GLY A 313 19.50 -10.25 10.84
C GLY A 313 19.29 -8.97 11.65
N VAL A 314 18.63 -7.97 11.08
CA VAL A 314 18.18 -6.74 11.75
C VAL A 314 16.65 -6.77 11.82
N ASP A 315 16.11 -6.26 12.91
CA ASP A 315 14.67 -6.25 13.17
C ASP A 315 13.91 -5.24 12.31
N MET A 316 12.59 -5.41 12.23
CA MET A 316 11.71 -4.62 11.37
C MET A 316 11.69 -3.13 11.74
N VAL A 317 11.68 -2.79 13.03
CA VAL A 317 11.63 -1.38 13.49
C VAL A 317 12.87 -0.63 13.04
N THR A 318 14.04 -1.27 13.17
CA THR A 318 15.31 -0.66 12.76
C THR A 318 15.40 -0.48 11.26
N LEU A 319 14.97 -1.47 10.48
CA LEU A 319 14.97 -1.37 9.01
C LEU A 319 13.96 -0.35 8.49
N GLU A 320 12.82 -0.22 9.15
CA GLU A 320 11.81 0.78 8.82
C GLU A 320 12.31 2.21 9.12
N ALA A 321 12.97 2.41 10.26
CA ALA A 321 13.65 3.67 10.56
C ALA A 321 14.69 4.04 9.48
N ARG A 322 15.42 3.06 8.95
CA ARG A 322 16.40 3.26 7.87
C ARG A 322 15.71 3.60 6.54
N ALA A 323 14.57 3.00 6.22
CA ALA A 323 13.77 3.39 5.04
C ALA A 323 13.31 4.86 5.12
N TYR A 324 12.87 5.33 6.29
CA TYR A 324 12.62 6.77 6.52
C TYR A 324 13.88 7.62 6.41
N GLY A 325 15.03 7.09 6.81
CA GLY A 325 16.33 7.71 6.58
C GLY A 325 16.62 7.94 5.09
N VAL A 326 16.31 6.97 4.23
CA VAL A 326 16.42 7.11 2.76
C VAL A 326 15.47 8.20 2.25
N ALA A 327 14.21 8.20 2.69
CA ALA A 327 13.25 9.25 2.34
C ALA A 327 13.74 10.65 2.78
N ARG A 328 14.32 10.76 3.99
CA ARG A 328 14.93 12.00 4.50
C ARG A 328 16.10 12.43 3.61
N HIS A 329 16.98 11.50 3.24
CA HIS A 329 18.10 11.77 2.34
C HIS A 329 17.61 12.36 1.02
N ILE A 330 16.68 11.68 0.34
CA ILE A 330 16.14 12.12 -0.95
C ILE A 330 15.43 13.48 -0.82
N ARG A 331 14.58 13.66 0.20
CA ARG A 331 13.90 14.96 0.45
C ARG A 331 14.90 16.11 0.59
N ARG A 332 15.99 15.91 1.35
CA ARG A 332 17.02 16.95 1.57
C ARG A 332 17.79 17.27 0.29
N GLN A 333 18.14 16.26 -0.49
CA GLN A 333 18.91 16.44 -1.71
C GLN A 333 18.09 17.05 -2.86
N THR A 334 16.78 16.84 -2.87
CA THR A 334 15.91 17.34 -3.94
C THR A 334 15.13 18.60 -3.57
N GLY A 335 14.84 18.82 -2.28
CA GLY A 335 14.00 19.93 -1.80
C GLY A 335 12.54 19.86 -2.27
N ARG A 336 12.10 18.71 -2.79
CA ARG A 336 10.76 18.54 -3.37
C ARG A 336 9.70 18.31 -2.29
N TRP A 337 8.45 18.64 -2.63
CA TRP A 337 7.29 18.23 -1.85
C TRP A 337 7.34 16.70 -1.67
N THR A 338 7.37 16.22 -0.43
CA THR A 338 7.60 14.80 -0.14
C THR A 338 6.69 14.32 0.97
N ILE A 339 5.91 13.27 0.68
CA ILE A 339 5.15 12.52 1.67
C ILE A 339 5.69 11.10 1.79
N VAL A 340 5.46 10.50 2.94
CA VAL A 340 5.68 9.07 3.18
C VAL A 340 4.46 8.44 3.84
N ASN A 341 4.19 7.17 3.57
CA ASN A 341 3.39 6.35 4.47
C ASN A 341 3.97 4.95 4.62
N ASP A 342 3.74 4.38 5.79
CA ASP A 342 3.82 2.94 6.01
C ASP A 342 2.53 2.28 5.54
N VAL A 343 2.63 1.06 5.02
CA VAL A 343 1.48 0.21 4.67
C VAL A 343 1.34 -0.91 5.71
N ALA A 344 0.79 -0.54 6.86
CA ALA A 344 0.72 -1.39 8.05
C ALA A 344 -0.29 -2.53 7.86
N GLY A 345 0.17 -3.79 7.84
CA GLY A 345 -0.70 -4.97 7.77
C GLY A 345 -1.01 -5.49 6.36
N PHE A 346 -0.29 -5.01 5.34
CA PHE A 346 -0.49 -5.43 3.95
C PHE A 346 0.10 -6.81 3.61
N ILE A 347 1.11 -7.23 4.37
CA ILE A 347 1.84 -8.48 4.13
C ILE A 347 1.01 -9.67 4.64
N GLY A 348 0.79 -9.75 5.95
CA GLY A 348 0.01 -10.82 6.57
C GLY A 348 0.42 -11.19 8.00
N PRO A 349 -0.10 -12.32 8.51
CA PRO A 349 0.15 -12.83 9.87
C PRO A 349 1.61 -13.20 10.13
N GLU A 350 2.42 -13.36 9.09
CA GLU A 350 3.88 -13.52 9.19
C GLU A 350 4.58 -12.26 9.72
N VAL A 351 3.94 -11.09 9.62
CA VAL A 351 4.45 -9.80 10.14
C VAL A 351 3.66 -9.40 11.39
N PHE A 352 2.34 -9.30 11.27
CA PHE A 352 1.42 -8.94 12.36
C PHE A 352 0.22 -9.89 12.41
N ARG A 353 0.01 -10.52 13.56
CA ARG A 353 -1.11 -11.43 13.81
C ARG A 353 -2.28 -10.77 14.53
N THR A 354 -2.04 -9.72 15.30
CA THR A 354 -3.09 -9.08 16.12
C THR A 354 -3.21 -7.59 15.88
N ALA A 355 -4.36 -7.03 16.23
CA ALA A 355 -4.63 -5.60 16.15
C ALA A 355 -3.67 -4.79 17.05
N GLU A 356 -3.23 -5.34 18.18
CA GLU A 356 -2.28 -4.72 19.09
C GLU A 356 -0.89 -4.61 18.46
N GLN A 357 -0.44 -5.63 17.74
CA GLN A 357 0.83 -5.58 17.00
C GLN A 357 0.78 -4.53 15.89
N LEU A 358 -0.36 -4.47 15.17
CA LEU A 358 -0.60 -3.47 14.14
C LEU A 358 -0.60 -2.04 14.71
N GLN A 359 -1.33 -1.81 15.82
CA GLN A 359 -1.34 -0.51 16.50
C GLN A 359 0.05 -0.09 16.95
N ARG A 360 0.81 -1.04 17.54
CA ARG A 360 2.17 -0.78 18.00
C ARG A 360 3.08 -0.34 16.86
N ALA A 361 3.03 -1.04 15.72
CA ALA A 361 3.81 -0.71 14.52
C ALA A 361 3.47 0.71 14.03
N CYS A 362 2.19 1.02 13.86
CA CYS A 362 1.72 2.35 13.44
C CYS A 362 2.22 3.48 14.36
N LEU A 363 2.23 3.26 15.69
CA LEU A 363 2.73 4.25 16.65
C LEU A 363 4.25 4.46 16.52
N GLU A 364 5.00 3.37 16.38
CA GLU A 364 6.45 3.46 16.17
C GLU A 364 6.76 4.19 14.87
N ASP A 365 6.11 3.84 13.77
CA ASP A 365 6.35 4.37 12.43
C ASP A 365 6.06 5.87 12.33
N VAL A 366 4.96 6.31 12.92
CA VAL A 366 4.65 7.75 12.95
C VAL A 366 5.69 8.54 13.75
N VAL A 367 6.14 8.03 14.90
CA VAL A 367 7.21 8.70 15.67
C VAL A 367 8.52 8.69 14.89
N MET A 368 8.90 7.55 14.29
CA MET A 368 10.14 7.43 13.54
C MET A 368 10.15 8.37 12.32
N ALA A 369 9.12 8.37 11.49
CA ALA A 369 9.04 9.26 10.33
C ALA A 369 9.01 10.75 10.74
N LYS A 370 8.30 11.10 11.83
CA LYS A 370 8.27 12.46 12.36
C LYS A 370 9.62 12.93 12.87
N LEU A 371 10.38 12.04 13.53
CA LEU A 371 11.76 12.28 13.95
C LEU A 371 12.72 12.35 12.75
N HIS A 372 12.42 11.75 11.60
CA HIS A 372 13.13 12.00 10.34
C HIS A 372 12.71 13.30 9.63
N GLY A 373 11.77 14.05 10.22
CA GLY A 373 11.24 15.31 9.70
C GLY A 373 10.31 15.14 8.51
N LEU A 374 9.72 13.97 8.31
CA LEU A 374 8.85 13.64 7.20
C LEU A 374 7.37 13.87 7.54
N THR A 375 6.58 14.17 6.51
CA THR A 375 5.12 14.23 6.59
C THR A 375 4.56 12.82 6.40
N MET A 376 4.09 12.21 7.48
CA MET A 376 3.76 10.79 7.55
C MET A 376 2.26 10.53 7.49
N GLY A 377 1.82 9.70 6.55
CA GLY A 377 0.52 9.03 6.56
C GLY A 377 0.62 7.56 6.98
N LEU A 378 -0.51 6.86 7.04
CA LEU A 378 -0.57 5.42 7.35
C LEU A 378 -1.63 4.72 6.50
N ASP A 379 -1.32 3.52 6.01
CA ASP A 379 -2.35 2.55 5.62
C ASP A 379 -2.58 1.63 6.81
N VAL A 380 -3.60 1.89 7.60
CA VAL A 380 -3.99 0.96 8.66
C VAL A 380 -4.88 -0.10 8.03
N CYS A 381 -4.28 -1.25 7.76
CA CYS A 381 -4.92 -2.24 6.94
C CYS A 381 -4.75 -3.67 7.48
N ALA A 382 -5.58 -4.58 6.95
CA ALA A 382 -5.46 -5.99 7.26
C ALA A 382 -5.79 -6.85 6.05
N THR A 383 -4.92 -7.79 5.77
CA THR A 383 -5.24 -8.88 4.85
C THR A 383 -6.18 -9.88 5.53
N PHE A 384 -7.01 -10.55 4.73
CA PHE A 384 -8.02 -11.47 5.24
C PHE A 384 -7.43 -12.66 6.03
N HIS A 385 -6.18 -13.05 5.75
CA HIS A 385 -5.51 -14.13 6.46
C HIS A 385 -4.92 -13.75 7.82
N MET A 386 -4.85 -12.45 8.17
CA MET A 386 -4.50 -12.01 9.53
C MET A 386 -5.58 -12.35 10.57
N GLY A 387 -6.83 -12.53 10.15
CA GLY A 387 -7.94 -12.81 11.07
C GLY A 387 -8.38 -11.61 11.92
N ILE A 388 -7.98 -10.40 11.54
CA ILE A 388 -8.49 -9.16 12.15
C ILE A 388 -9.85 -8.86 11.51
N GLU A 389 -10.91 -8.99 12.30
CA GLU A 389 -12.28 -8.68 11.86
C GLU A 389 -12.40 -7.22 11.37
N PRO A 390 -13.25 -6.94 10.36
CA PRO A 390 -13.42 -5.58 9.83
C PRO A 390 -13.74 -4.53 10.92
N GLU A 391 -14.60 -4.88 11.87
CA GLU A 391 -14.97 -3.99 12.97
C GLU A 391 -13.81 -3.74 13.94
N ALA A 392 -12.99 -4.76 14.22
CA ALA A 392 -11.80 -4.63 15.04
C ALA A 392 -10.74 -3.75 14.35
N LEU A 393 -10.57 -3.87 13.03
CA LEU A 393 -9.70 -3.00 12.25
C LEU A 393 -10.18 -1.55 12.31
N GLN A 394 -11.48 -1.28 12.09
CA GLN A 394 -12.04 0.07 12.18
C GLN A 394 -11.84 0.70 13.56
N GLN A 395 -12.05 -0.07 14.64
CA GLN A 395 -11.78 0.40 16.01
C GLN A 395 -10.29 0.70 16.23
N THR A 396 -9.41 -0.13 15.69
CA THR A 396 -7.96 0.05 15.77
C THR A 396 -7.51 1.30 14.99
N THR A 397 -8.04 1.51 13.80
CA THR A 397 -7.82 2.72 13.00
C THR A 397 -8.23 3.98 13.76
N ARG A 398 -9.42 3.99 14.39
CA ARG A 398 -9.87 5.13 15.23
C ARG A 398 -8.88 5.43 16.36
N ARG A 399 -8.43 4.42 17.09
CA ARG A 399 -7.44 4.57 18.18
C ARG A 399 -6.11 5.10 17.64
N ILE A 400 -5.63 4.59 16.50
CA ILE A 400 -4.38 5.05 15.87
C ILE A 400 -4.47 6.52 15.48
N VAL A 401 -5.59 6.99 14.92
CA VAL A 401 -5.76 8.41 14.57
C VAL A 401 -5.65 9.31 15.82
N GLU A 402 -6.26 8.90 16.93
CA GLU A 402 -6.19 9.64 18.20
C GLU A 402 -4.80 9.62 18.82
N LEU A 403 -4.14 8.47 18.82
CA LEU A 403 -2.87 8.25 19.49
C LEU A 403 -1.67 8.72 18.66
N ALA A 404 -1.63 8.41 17.37
CA ALA A 404 -0.47 8.65 16.51
C ALA A 404 -0.55 10.00 15.77
N ALA A 405 -1.74 10.56 15.58
CA ALA A 405 -1.91 11.81 14.87
C ALA A 405 -1.23 11.84 13.48
N PRO A 406 -1.49 10.85 12.59
CA PRO A 406 -0.92 10.85 11.24
C PRO A 406 -1.44 12.06 10.44
N ALA A 407 -0.71 12.45 9.39
CA ALA A 407 -1.14 13.53 8.49
C ALA A 407 -2.31 13.09 7.60
N TYR A 408 -2.32 11.82 7.19
CA TYR A 408 -3.39 11.26 6.37
C TYR A 408 -3.51 9.74 6.52
N LEU A 409 -4.66 9.20 6.13
CA LEU A 409 -4.85 7.77 5.87
C LEU A 409 -5.25 7.54 4.41
N MET A 410 -5.20 6.27 3.99
CA MET A 410 -5.79 5.83 2.72
C MET A 410 -7.31 5.96 2.77
N ALA A 411 -7.91 6.08 1.60
CA ALA A 411 -9.35 6.21 1.45
C ALA A 411 -9.77 5.45 0.19
N VAL A 412 -10.61 4.43 0.36
CA VAL A 412 -11.13 3.60 -0.72
C VAL A 412 -12.66 3.60 -0.74
N ALA A 413 -13.22 3.13 -1.85
CA ALA A 413 -14.64 2.82 -1.97
C ALA A 413 -14.97 1.60 -1.11
N GLY A 414 -15.83 1.78 -0.11
CA GLY A 414 -16.06 0.74 0.90
C GLY A 414 -14.85 0.54 1.81
N ASN A 415 -14.67 -0.67 2.33
CA ASN A 415 -13.51 -1.01 3.18
C ASN A 415 -12.59 -2.07 2.56
N SER A 416 -13.00 -2.71 1.45
CA SER A 416 -12.20 -3.73 0.79
C SER A 416 -11.68 -3.18 -0.53
N ASP A 417 -10.37 -3.14 -0.69
CA ASP A 417 -9.78 -2.75 -1.97
C ASP A 417 -10.06 -3.84 -3.02
N PRO A 418 -10.70 -3.48 -4.16
CA PRO A 418 -11.16 -4.47 -5.13
C PRO A 418 -10.01 -5.18 -5.87
N MET A 419 -8.80 -4.61 -5.87
CA MET A 419 -7.65 -5.14 -6.60
C MET A 419 -6.63 -5.77 -5.67
N LEU A 420 -6.30 -5.08 -4.56
CA LEU A 420 -5.22 -5.50 -3.66
C LEU A 420 -5.65 -6.56 -2.63
N GLY A 421 -6.96 -6.81 -2.49
CA GLY A 421 -7.48 -7.91 -1.67
C GLY A 421 -7.17 -7.74 -0.18
N TYR A 422 -7.37 -6.55 0.34
CA TYR A 422 -7.15 -6.21 1.76
C TYR A 422 -8.18 -5.19 2.26
N LEU A 423 -8.35 -5.13 3.57
CA LEU A 423 -9.23 -4.17 4.24
C LEU A 423 -8.46 -2.91 4.61
N THR A 424 -9.00 -1.74 4.29
CA THR A 424 -8.47 -0.42 4.68
C THR A 424 -9.60 0.58 4.98
N THR A 425 -9.25 1.84 5.19
CA THR A 425 -10.14 2.92 5.62
C THR A 425 -11.03 3.40 4.47
N SER A 426 -12.35 3.46 4.73
CA SER A 426 -13.35 3.91 3.77
C SER A 426 -13.40 5.43 3.63
N PHE A 427 -13.79 5.93 2.45
CA PHE A 427 -14.22 7.32 2.28
C PHE A 427 -15.21 7.77 3.38
N ARG A 428 -16.14 6.89 3.75
CA ARG A 428 -17.22 7.15 4.72
C ARG A 428 -16.72 7.39 6.13
N GLU A 429 -15.56 6.86 6.48
CA GLU A 429 -15.01 6.97 7.83
C GLU A 429 -14.27 8.29 8.05
N HIS A 430 -13.71 8.88 6.99
CA HIS A 430 -12.88 10.09 7.08
C HIS A 430 -13.57 11.29 7.74
N PRO A 431 -14.84 11.64 7.44
CA PRO A 431 -15.53 12.71 8.14
C PRO A 431 -15.64 12.46 9.66
N GLN A 432 -15.94 11.22 10.08
CA GLN A 432 -16.02 10.86 11.49
C GLN A 432 -14.64 10.96 12.17
N LEU A 433 -13.58 10.45 11.52
CA LEU A 433 -12.21 10.50 12.04
C LEU A 433 -11.71 11.95 12.19
N ARG A 434 -12.05 12.84 11.23
CA ARG A 434 -11.78 14.28 11.32
C ARG A 434 -12.51 14.91 12.52
N ARG A 435 -13.80 14.63 12.66
CA ARG A 435 -14.62 15.14 13.78
C ARG A 435 -14.08 14.67 15.14
N GLN A 436 -13.76 13.39 15.28
CA GLN A 436 -13.22 12.77 16.49
C GLN A 436 -11.87 13.39 16.90
N SER A 437 -10.99 13.62 15.93
CA SER A 437 -9.66 14.20 16.18
C SER A 437 -9.66 15.73 16.31
N GLY A 438 -10.78 16.41 16.03
CA GLY A 438 -10.86 17.87 15.99
C GLY A 438 -10.05 18.49 14.86
N ARG A 439 -9.84 17.76 13.77
CA ARG A 439 -9.01 18.14 12.62
C ARG A 439 -9.82 18.23 11.35
N HIS A 440 -9.18 18.71 10.29
CA HIS A 440 -9.83 18.85 9.01
C HIS A 440 -8.87 18.75 7.83
N ILE A 441 -9.45 18.64 6.63
CA ILE A 441 -8.71 18.76 5.38
C ILE A 441 -8.07 20.13 5.21
N THR A 442 -7.17 20.25 4.24
CA THR A 442 -6.52 21.53 3.91
C THR A 442 -7.54 22.64 3.64
N THR A 443 -7.16 23.88 3.96
CA THR A 443 -8.03 25.04 3.71
C THR A 443 -8.34 25.20 2.23
N ALA A 444 -7.35 24.94 1.36
CA ALA A 444 -7.51 25.02 -0.09
C ALA A 444 -8.54 24.00 -0.58
N MET A 445 -8.41 22.72 -0.20
CA MET A 445 -9.35 21.70 -0.63
C MET A 445 -10.76 21.97 -0.12
N ARG A 446 -10.92 22.35 1.15
CA ARG A 446 -12.24 22.70 1.71
C ARG A 446 -12.93 23.79 0.89
N LYS A 447 -12.22 24.89 0.61
CA LYS A 447 -12.76 25.99 -0.21
C LYS A 447 -13.20 25.49 -1.59
N ARG A 448 -12.42 24.61 -2.20
CA ARG A 448 -12.76 24.08 -3.52
C ARG A 448 -13.98 23.17 -3.49
N LEU A 449 -14.09 22.28 -2.51
CA LEU A 449 -15.23 21.37 -2.38
C LEU A 449 -16.54 22.10 -2.04
N VAL A 450 -16.48 23.19 -1.27
CA VAL A 450 -17.63 24.09 -1.06
C VAL A 450 -18.04 24.76 -2.36
N ALA A 451 -17.08 25.22 -3.17
CA ALA A 451 -17.36 25.84 -4.47
C ALA A 451 -17.93 24.87 -5.51
N LEU A 452 -17.69 23.56 -5.34
CA LEU A 452 -18.28 22.49 -6.16
C LEU A 452 -19.64 22.00 -5.61
N ASP A 453 -20.13 22.60 -4.52
CA ASP A 453 -21.33 22.18 -3.78
C ASP A 453 -21.28 20.75 -3.22
N VAL A 454 -20.07 20.23 -3.02
CA VAL A 454 -19.82 18.87 -2.53
C VAL A 454 -19.83 18.81 -1.00
N VAL A 455 -19.24 19.81 -0.35
CA VAL A 455 -19.15 19.92 1.11
C VAL A 455 -19.89 21.17 1.57
N ALA A 456 -20.57 21.12 2.71
CA ALA A 456 -21.28 22.27 3.25
C ALA A 456 -20.29 23.38 3.71
N PRO A 457 -20.70 24.65 3.79
CA PRO A 457 -19.80 25.76 4.15
C PRO A 457 -19.10 25.63 5.51
N ASP A 458 -19.72 24.93 6.46
CA ASP A 458 -19.16 24.58 7.77
C ASP A 458 -18.12 23.46 7.71
N GLY A 459 -17.97 22.79 6.56
CA GLY A 459 -17.10 21.64 6.33
C GLY A 459 -17.76 20.30 6.59
N GLU A 460 -19.06 20.27 6.92
CA GLU A 460 -19.81 19.04 7.11
C GLU A 460 -20.17 18.38 5.77
N VAL A 461 -20.31 17.06 5.80
CA VAL A 461 -20.68 16.25 4.66
C VAL A 461 -22.06 15.64 4.96
N PRO A 462 -23.17 16.34 4.67
CA PRO A 462 -24.50 15.82 4.98
C PRO A 462 -24.86 14.65 4.05
N PRO A 463 -25.73 13.71 4.48
CA PRO A 463 -26.14 12.57 3.65
C PRO A 463 -26.64 12.97 2.25
N ALA A 464 -27.37 14.09 2.15
CA ALA A 464 -27.89 14.64 0.89
C ALA A 464 -26.80 15.02 -0.13
N ARG A 465 -25.54 15.19 0.30
CA ARG A 465 -24.38 15.50 -0.54
C ARG A 465 -23.43 14.31 -0.71
N THR A 466 -23.90 13.10 -0.39
CA THR A 466 -23.15 11.85 -0.60
C THR A 466 -23.99 10.82 -1.36
N GLY A 467 -23.36 9.70 -1.71
CA GLY A 467 -24.03 8.62 -2.41
C GLY A 467 -24.18 8.85 -3.91
N ALA A 468 -25.05 8.05 -4.54
CA ALA A 468 -25.15 7.96 -6.00
C ALA A 468 -25.43 9.31 -6.66
N GLN A 469 -26.40 10.05 -6.14
CA GLN A 469 -26.86 11.30 -6.77
C GLN A 469 -25.84 12.43 -6.63
N ALA A 470 -25.14 12.51 -5.49
CA ALA A 470 -24.08 13.48 -5.30
C ALA A 470 -22.89 13.18 -6.22
N THR A 471 -22.49 11.91 -6.30
CA THR A 471 -21.40 11.47 -7.19
C THR A 471 -21.76 11.71 -8.66
N ALA A 472 -23.00 11.39 -9.06
CA ALA A 472 -23.51 11.65 -10.40
C ALA A 472 -23.60 13.16 -10.74
N SER A 473 -23.92 14.00 -9.75
CA SER A 473 -23.88 15.46 -9.91
C SER A 473 -22.47 15.97 -10.15
N LEU A 474 -21.49 15.45 -9.40
CA LEU A 474 -20.09 15.81 -9.60
C LEU A 474 -19.55 15.28 -10.95
N TYR A 475 -19.99 14.10 -11.38
CA TYR A 475 -19.70 13.57 -12.72
C TYR A 475 -20.21 14.52 -13.81
N ALA A 476 -21.44 15.01 -13.68
CA ALA A 476 -21.99 15.97 -14.63
C ALA A 476 -21.18 17.28 -14.69
N VAL A 477 -20.71 17.79 -13.54
CA VAL A 477 -19.79 18.94 -13.48
C VAL A 477 -18.45 18.62 -14.16
N TYR A 478 -17.84 17.48 -13.88
CA TYR A 478 -16.59 17.03 -14.50
C TYR A 478 -16.71 16.96 -16.04
N MET A 479 -17.80 16.40 -16.55
CA MET A 479 -18.06 16.32 -17.99
C MET A 479 -18.28 17.72 -18.61
N LYS A 480 -18.97 18.62 -17.90
CA LYS A 480 -19.18 20.01 -18.33
C LYS A 480 -17.88 20.81 -18.41
N GLU A 481 -17.02 20.72 -17.40
CA GLU A 481 -15.70 21.35 -17.44
C GLU A 481 -14.80 20.73 -18.53
N GLY A 482 -15.07 19.49 -18.94
CA GLY A 482 -14.47 18.83 -20.10
C GLY A 482 -15.01 19.27 -21.47
N GLY A 483 -15.99 20.19 -21.51
CA GLY A 483 -16.57 20.72 -22.76
C GLY A 483 -17.78 19.93 -23.29
N ASP A 484 -18.35 19.00 -22.52
CA ASP A 484 -19.53 18.25 -22.93
C ASP A 484 -20.76 19.17 -23.14
N ARG A 485 -21.40 19.05 -24.30
CA ARG A 485 -22.51 19.91 -24.72
C ARG A 485 -23.88 19.40 -24.28
N ARG A 486 -24.01 18.14 -23.85
CA ARG A 486 -25.28 17.54 -23.37
C ARG A 486 -25.81 18.26 -22.14
N SER A 487 -27.10 18.18 -21.80
CA SER A 487 -27.63 18.88 -20.62
C SER A 487 -27.00 18.33 -19.32
N ILE A 488 -26.99 19.13 -18.25
CA ILE A 488 -26.47 18.66 -16.94
C ILE A 488 -27.28 17.46 -16.43
N ASP A 489 -28.59 17.42 -16.70
CA ASP A 489 -29.48 16.35 -16.25
C ASP A 489 -29.21 15.05 -16.99
N THR A 490 -28.98 15.09 -18.31
CA THR A 490 -28.56 13.91 -19.08
C THR A 490 -27.23 13.35 -18.56
N LEU A 491 -26.28 14.21 -18.19
CA LEU A 491 -25.00 13.78 -17.63
C LEU A 491 -25.15 13.19 -16.22
N ARG A 492 -26.06 13.74 -15.41
CA ARG A 492 -26.40 13.17 -14.09
C ARG A 492 -27.01 11.78 -14.23
N GLU A 493 -27.95 11.61 -15.14
CA GLU A 493 -28.56 10.30 -15.44
C GLU A 493 -27.50 9.29 -15.88
N GLU A 494 -26.61 9.67 -16.79
CA GLU A 494 -25.49 8.83 -17.22
C GLU A 494 -24.60 8.41 -16.04
N GLY A 495 -24.20 9.38 -15.20
CA GLY A 495 -23.38 9.12 -14.02
C GLY A 495 -24.07 8.17 -13.04
N ALA A 496 -25.37 8.37 -12.79
CA ALA A 496 -26.16 7.49 -11.93
C ALA A 496 -26.23 6.05 -12.49
N SER A 497 -26.47 5.91 -13.80
CA SER A 497 -26.48 4.60 -14.46
C SER A 497 -25.11 3.92 -14.44
N LYS A 498 -24.01 4.67 -14.57
CA LYS A 498 -22.65 4.11 -14.43
C LYS A 498 -22.42 3.57 -13.02
N ILE A 499 -22.75 4.35 -11.99
CA ILE A 499 -22.63 3.93 -10.57
C ILE A 499 -23.46 2.68 -10.29
N GLU A 500 -24.68 2.60 -10.82
CA GLU A 500 -25.54 1.42 -10.68
C GLU A 500 -24.91 0.17 -11.30
N ARG A 501 -24.32 0.28 -12.50
CA ARG A 501 -23.58 -0.83 -13.13
C ARG A 501 -22.38 -1.26 -12.29
N LEU A 502 -21.63 -0.33 -11.71
CA LEU A 502 -20.51 -0.65 -10.83
C LEU A 502 -20.97 -1.38 -9.57
N ARG A 503 -22.07 -0.93 -8.94
CA ARG A 503 -22.67 -1.65 -7.81
C ARG A 503 -23.08 -3.08 -8.19
N ALA A 504 -23.70 -3.26 -9.35
CA ALA A 504 -24.11 -4.58 -9.83
C ALA A 504 -22.91 -5.51 -10.07
N ARG A 505 -21.75 -4.96 -10.42
CA ARG A 505 -20.46 -5.69 -10.50
C ARG A 505 -19.81 -5.93 -9.14
N GLY A 506 -20.41 -5.48 -8.04
CA GLY A 506 -19.84 -5.60 -6.71
C GLY A 506 -18.79 -4.54 -6.41
N TYR A 507 -18.97 -3.29 -6.81
CA TYR A 507 -18.21 -2.15 -6.24
C TYR A 507 -18.99 -1.51 -5.10
N ASP A 508 -18.31 -0.98 -4.09
CA ASP A 508 -18.93 -0.31 -2.95
C ASP A 508 -19.04 1.22 -3.18
N LEU A 509 -19.73 1.60 -4.25
CA LEU A 509 -19.86 2.98 -4.70
C LEU A 509 -21.30 3.49 -4.61
N GLY A 510 -21.50 4.61 -3.93
CA GLY A 510 -22.65 5.50 -3.92
C GLY A 510 -23.75 5.11 -2.94
N TYR A 511 -23.44 4.26 -1.96
CA TYR A 511 -24.37 3.86 -0.92
C TYR A 511 -24.69 4.99 0.08
N GLY A 512 -23.93 6.10 0.05
CA GLY A 512 -24.11 7.20 0.99
C GLY A 512 -23.69 6.79 2.40
N HIS A 513 -24.30 7.39 3.41
CA HIS A 513 -24.09 7.03 4.80
C HIS A 513 -25.34 7.30 5.64
N GLU A 514 -25.43 6.66 6.79
CA GLU A 514 -26.44 6.90 7.82
C GLU A 514 -26.00 8.02 8.78
N ALA A 515 -26.76 8.25 9.86
CA ALA A 515 -26.43 9.25 10.87
C ALA A 515 -25.02 9.01 11.46
N GLY A 516 -24.28 10.10 11.70
CA GLY A 516 -22.93 10.00 12.25
C GLY A 516 -21.90 9.36 11.32
N TYR A 517 -22.17 9.32 10.01
CA TYR A 517 -21.31 8.71 8.98
C TYR A 517 -21.22 7.17 9.05
N ALA A 518 -22.16 6.52 9.73
CA ALA A 518 -22.24 5.07 9.76
C ALA A 518 -22.47 4.48 8.35
N ALA A 519 -21.81 3.36 8.05
CA ALA A 519 -22.05 2.64 6.81
C ALA A 519 -23.48 2.06 6.81
N PRO A 520 -24.21 2.12 5.69
CA PRO A 520 -25.54 1.52 5.59
C PRO A 520 -25.51 0.03 5.91
N THR A 521 -26.62 -0.49 6.47
CA THR A 521 -26.71 -1.91 6.88
C THR A 521 -26.33 -2.89 5.76
N VAL A 522 -26.68 -2.59 4.50
CA VAL A 522 -26.31 -3.41 3.32
C VAL A 522 -24.80 -3.44 3.07
N VAL A 523 -24.11 -2.33 3.31
CA VAL A 523 -22.65 -2.23 3.17
C VAL A 523 -21.96 -3.03 4.27
N VAL A 524 -22.43 -2.90 5.52
CA VAL A 524 -21.91 -3.67 6.66
C VAL A 524 -22.07 -5.17 6.42
N ALA A 525 -23.26 -5.61 5.99
CA ALA A 525 -23.54 -7.01 5.69
C ALA A 525 -22.62 -7.53 4.56
N ARG A 526 -22.40 -6.73 3.52
CA ARG A 526 -21.52 -7.08 2.41
C ARG A 526 -20.06 -7.22 2.84
N THR A 527 -19.52 -6.28 3.62
CA THR A 527 -18.14 -6.38 4.13
C THR A 527 -17.96 -7.63 5.00
N ARG A 528 -18.94 -7.96 5.85
CA ARG A 528 -18.94 -9.20 6.63
C ARG A 528 -19.00 -10.45 5.76
N ALA A 529 -19.80 -10.44 4.69
CA ALA A 529 -19.89 -11.56 3.75
C ALA A 529 -18.58 -11.78 2.99
N ILE A 530 -17.94 -10.70 2.50
CA ILE A 530 -16.63 -10.76 1.85
C ILE A 530 -15.59 -11.35 2.80
N TYR A 531 -15.55 -10.86 4.04
CA TYR A 531 -14.61 -11.35 5.03
C TYR A 531 -14.86 -12.83 5.37
N ALA A 532 -16.12 -13.23 5.60
CA ALA A 532 -16.46 -14.62 5.88
C ALA A 532 -16.11 -15.56 4.73
N GLN A 533 -16.39 -15.16 3.48
CA GLN A 533 -16.00 -15.91 2.28
C GLN A 533 -14.48 -16.02 2.20
N ALA A 534 -13.74 -14.94 2.45
CA ALA A 534 -12.29 -14.96 2.41
C ALA A 534 -11.70 -15.88 3.48
N ARG A 535 -12.23 -15.84 4.72
CA ARG A 535 -11.85 -16.77 5.79
C ARG A 535 -12.15 -18.22 5.40
N HIS A 536 -13.28 -18.51 4.77
CA HIS A 536 -13.57 -19.85 4.29
C HIS A 536 -12.61 -20.30 3.18
N ALA A 537 -12.39 -19.47 2.16
CA ALA A 537 -11.49 -19.74 1.04
C ALA A 537 -10.06 -20.05 1.47
N LEU A 538 -9.55 -19.36 2.50
CA LEU A 538 -8.21 -19.59 3.04
C LEU A 538 -7.99 -21.00 3.57
N TYR A 539 -9.04 -21.70 4.00
CA TYR A 539 -8.96 -23.07 4.53
C TYR A 539 -9.60 -24.10 3.59
N ALA A 540 -10.04 -23.69 2.40
CA ALA A 540 -10.52 -24.60 1.38
C ALA A 540 -9.39 -25.53 0.88
N ALA A 541 -9.75 -26.73 0.47
CA ALA A 541 -8.84 -27.71 -0.11
C ALA A 541 -9.17 -28.00 -1.57
N LEU A 542 -8.18 -28.45 -2.34
CA LEU A 542 -8.41 -28.90 -3.71
C LEU A 542 -9.34 -30.12 -3.73
N ASP A 543 -10.40 -30.02 -4.53
CA ASP A 543 -11.32 -31.11 -4.77
C ASP A 543 -10.69 -32.10 -5.75
N ALA A 544 -10.51 -33.34 -5.29
CA ALA A 544 -9.87 -34.37 -6.09
C ALA A 544 -10.68 -34.75 -7.33
N GLY A 545 -12.01 -34.58 -7.31
CA GLY A 545 -12.89 -34.80 -8.46
C GLY A 545 -12.69 -33.75 -9.54
N ALA A 546 -12.68 -32.47 -9.17
CA ALA A 546 -12.42 -31.33 -10.05
C ALA A 546 -11.04 -31.44 -10.71
N VAL A 547 -10.00 -31.76 -9.93
CA VAL A 547 -8.65 -31.98 -10.46
C VAL A 547 -8.61 -33.15 -11.43
N ARG A 548 -9.20 -34.32 -11.10
CA ARG A 548 -9.25 -35.47 -12.02
C ARG A 548 -10.01 -35.17 -13.31
N ALA A 549 -11.09 -34.40 -13.23
CA ALA A 549 -11.90 -34.06 -14.39
C ALA A 549 -11.17 -33.13 -15.38
N ALA A 550 -10.37 -32.20 -14.87
CA ALA A 550 -9.61 -31.26 -15.69
C ALA A 550 -8.23 -31.82 -16.12
N SER A 551 -7.62 -32.63 -15.26
CA SER A 551 -6.25 -33.14 -15.40
C SER A 551 -6.19 -34.64 -15.06
N PRO A 552 -6.60 -35.53 -15.98
CA PRO A 552 -6.67 -36.97 -15.72
C PRO A 552 -5.31 -37.62 -15.44
N HIS A 553 -4.22 -37.05 -16.00
CA HIS A 553 -2.85 -37.49 -15.77
C HIS A 553 -2.12 -36.43 -14.92
N HIS A 554 -2.08 -36.64 -13.60
CA HIS A 554 -1.39 -35.73 -12.69
C HIS A 554 -0.62 -36.44 -11.58
N LEU A 555 0.43 -35.77 -11.10
CA LEU A 555 1.20 -36.13 -9.92
C LEU A 555 0.84 -35.18 -8.78
N ARG A 556 0.31 -35.70 -7.67
CA ARG A 556 0.11 -34.91 -6.44
C ARG A 556 1.39 -34.89 -5.60
N VAL A 557 1.79 -33.69 -5.20
CA VAL A 557 2.97 -33.40 -4.39
C VAL A 557 2.64 -32.38 -3.29
N ALA A 558 3.48 -32.31 -2.25
CA ALA A 558 3.37 -31.37 -1.15
C ALA A 558 4.61 -30.48 -1.03
N THR A 559 4.38 -29.27 -0.54
CA THR A 559 5.46 -28.36 -0.14
C THR A 559 6.00 -28.68 1.24
N THR A 560 7.10 -28.02 1.64
CA THR A 560 7.69 -28.18 2.98
C THR A 560 6.77 -27.72 4.11
N SER A 561 5.69 -26.98 3.84
CA SER A 561 4.64 -26.66 4.82
C SER A 561 4.06 -27.93 5.44
N ARG A 562 4.04 -28.04 6.77
CA ARG A 562 3.46 -29.21 7.46
C ARG A 562 1.94 -29.23 7.36
N ASP A 563 1.32 -28.07 7.48
CA ASP A 563 -0.12 -27.87 7.44
C ASP A 563 -0.49 -26.49 6.86
N ARG A 564 -1.80 -26.19 6.85
CA ARG A 564 -2.34 -24.94 6.30
C ARG A 564 -1.96 -23.72 7.15
N GLU A 565 -1.87 -23.87 8.47
CA GLU A 565 -1.51 -22.78 9.38
C GLU A 565 -0.06 -22.34 9.15
N GLU A 566 0.86 -23.31 9.05
CA GLU A 566 2.25 -23.02 8.71
C GLU A 566 2.38 -22.38 7.33
N TYR A 567 1.63 -22.86 6.33
CA TYR A 567 1.63 -22.27 4.98
C TYR A 567 1.17 -20.80 4.96
N LEU A 568 0.18 -20.44 5.78
CA LEU A 568 -0.34 -19.08 5.88
C LEU A 568 0.61 -18.16 6.68
N ALA A 569 1.25 -18.68 7.73
CA ALA A 569 2.13 -17.90 8.61
C ALA A 569 3.61 -17.87 8.17
N HIS A 570 4.05 -18.78 7.30
CA HIS A 570 5.44 -18.88 6.84
C HIS A 570 5.48 -19.14 5.32
N PRO A 571 5.37 -18.08 4.49
CA PRO A 571 5.28 -18.21 3.03
C PRO A 571 6.35 -19.11 2.40
N ARG A 572 7.60 -19.04 2.88
CA ARG A 572 8.72 -19.86 2.42
C ARG A 572 8.48 -21.36 2.46
N SER A 573 7.74 -21.83 3.46
CA SER A 573 7.43 -23.26 3.57
C SER A 573 6.61 -23.77 2.37
N GLY A 574 5.83 -22.88 1.75
CA GLY A 574 5.05 -23.15 0.54
C GLY A 574 5.80 -22.91 -0.78
N GLU A 575 7.07 -22.51 -0.74
CA GLU A 575 7.87 -22.22 -1.95
C GLU A 575 8.71 -23.41 -2.41
N LEU A 576 8.96 -24.38 -1.52
CA LEU A 576 9.80 -25.55 -1.78
C LEU A 576 8.99 -26.84 -1.71
N ILE A 577 9.32 -27.79 -2.58
CA ILE A 577 8.72 -29.12 -2.65
C ILE A 577 9.49 -30.03 -1.68
N ARG A 578 8.80 -30.94 -0.98
CA ARG A 578 9.45 -31.91 -0.10
C ARG A 578 10.37 -32.84 -0.90
N GLU A 579 11.44 -33.32 -0.26
CA GLU A 579 12.49 -34.11 -0.92
C GLU A 579 11.95 -35.34 -1.65
N ASP A 580 11.16 -36.19 -0.97
CA ASP A 580 10.54 -37.38 -1.58
C ASP A 580 9.67 -37.05 -2.81
N ASP A 581 8.95 -35.93 -2.77
CA ASP A 581 8.11 -35.48 -3.89
C ASP A 581 8.93 -34.86 -5.02
N ALA A 582 10.06 -34.22 -4.69
CA ALA A 582 11.00 -33.71 -5.69
C ALA A 582 11.63 -34.86 -6.49
N GLU A 583 11.98 -35.97 -5.84
CA GLU A 583 12.45 -37.19 -6.52
C GLU A 583 11.39 -37.75 -7.48
N ARG A 584 10.13 -37.79 -7.05
CA ARG A 584 9.00 -38.22 -7.89
C ARG A 584 8.78 -37.30 -9.08
N ILE A 585 8.99 -35.99 -8.94
CA ILE A 585 8.96 -35.04 -10.06
C ILE A 585 10.13 -35.28 -11.01
N VAL A 586 11.34 -35.47 -10.51
CA VAL A 586 12.52 -35.76 -11.35
C VAL A 586 12.32 -37.03 -12.17
N ALA A 587 11.64 -38.04 -11.62
CA ALA A 587 11.28 -39.25 -12.34
C ALA A 587 10.34 -39.02 -13.54
N LEU A 588 9.68 -37.85 -13.63
CA LEU A 588 8.87 -37.45 -14.80
C LEU A 588 9.71 -36.92 -15.97
N ARG A 589 11.03 -36.72 -15.80
CA ARG A 589 11.90 -36.24 -16.88
C ARG A 589 11.88 -37.22 -18.05
N ALA A 590 11.21 -36.83 -19.12
CA ALA A 590 11.21 -37.56 -20.38
C ALA A 590 12.53 -37.32 -21.15
N SER A 591 12.78 -38.15 -22.17
CA SER A 591 13.90 -37.96 -23.11
C SER A 591 13.81 -36.65 -23.89
N ARG A 592 12.61 -36.08 -24.01
CA ARG A 592 12.35 -34.75 -24.56
C ARG A 592 11.82 -33.82 -23.46
N LEU A 593 12.54 -32.73 -23.21
CA LEU A 593 12.14 -31.74 -22.22
C LEU A 593 10.79 -31.07 -22.59
N PRO A 594 9.92 -30.78 -21.61
CA PRO A 594 8.67 -30.07 -21.86
C PRO A 594 8.98 -28.63 -22.31
N GLN A 595 8.39 -28.20 -23.42
CA GLN A 595 8.40 -26.78 -23.78
C GLN A 595 7.50 -26.00 -22.82
N VAL A 596 6.37 -26.60 -22.43
CA VAL A 596 5.47 -26.09 -21.40
C VAL A 596 5.21 -27.19 -20.36
N GLN A 597 5.39 -26.87 -19.09
CA GLN A 597 4.93 -27.69 -17.98
C GLN A 597 3.76 -26.99 -17.28
N VAL A 598 2.64 -27.69 -17.09
CA VAL A 598 1.53 -27.17 -16.29
C VAL A 598 1.72 -27.58 -14.83
N VAL A 599 1.51 -26.60 -13.95
CA VAL A 599 1.50 -26.75 -12.50
C VAL A 599 0.19 -26.20 -11.98
N ILE A 600 -0.42 -26.87 -11.00
CA ILE A 600 -1.67 -26.47 -10.37
C ILE A 600 -1.42 -26.42 -8.86
N SER A 601 -1.86 -25.36 -8.18
CA SER A 601 -1.82 -25.32 -6.71
C SER A 601 -3.06 -24.67 -6.13
N ASP A 602 -3.37 -25.05 -4.89
CA ASP A 602 -4.41 -24.41 -4.09
C ASP A 602 -4.19 -22.91 -3.90
N GLY A 603 -2.93 -22.49 -3.75
CA GLY A 603 -2.61 -21.11 -3.45
C GLY A 603 -3.27 -20.67 -2.15
N LEU A 604 -3.82 -19.45 -2.14
CA LEU A 604 -4.56 -18.93 -0.99
C LEU A 604 -6.07 -19.23 -1.06
N ASN A 605 -6.57 -19.70 -2.20
CA ASN A 605 -7.98 -20.00 -2.42
C ASN A 605 -8.18 -21.24 -3.30
N ALA A 606 -8.33 -22.41 -2.68
CA ALA A 606 -8.54 -23.65 -3.43
C ALA A 606 -9.90 -23.69 -4.15
N SER A 607 -10.93 -22.97 -3.64
CA SER A 607 -12.25 -22.90 -4.29
C SER A 607 -12.14 -22.33 -5.69
N ALA A 608 -11.28 -21.33 -5.90
CA ALA A 608 -11.01 -20.77 -7.23
C ALA A 608 -10.49 -21.82 -8.21
N VAL A 609 -9.62 -22.72 -7.77
CA VAL A 609 -9.15 -23.82 -8.62
C VAL A 609 -10.27 -24.82 -8.87
N ASN A 610 -11.02 -25.20 -7.83
CA ASN A 610 -12.11 -26.18 -7.93
C ASN A 610 -13.19 -25.75 -8.92
N GLU A 611 -13.52 -24.45 -8.95
CA GLU A 611 -14.56 -23.90 -9.82
C GLU A 611 -14.10 -23.70 -11.27
N ASN A 612 -12.86 -23.23 -11.46
CA ASN A 612 -12.43 -22.71 -12.76
C ASN A 612 -11.57 -23.69 -13.57
N LEU A 613 -10.89 -24.64 -12.92
CA LEU A 613 -9.85 -25.46 -13.58
C LEU A 613 -10.37 -26.26 -14.79
N ARG A 614 -11.60 -26.78 -14.71
CA ARG A 614 -12.22 -27.59 -15.78
C ARG A 614 -12.43 -26.81 -17.07
N GLU A 615 -12.74 -25.53 -16.98
CA GLU A 615 -13.01 -24.69 -18.15
C GLU A 615 -11.74 -24.03 -18.69
N VAL A 616 -10.67 -23.95 -17.87
CA VAL A 616 -9.41 -23.31 -18.26
C VAL A 616 -8.41 -24.30 -18.85
N LEU A 617 -8.15 -25.42 -18.16
CA LEU A 617 -7.01 -26.28 -18.49
C LEU A 617 -7.17 -27.09 -19.78
N PRO A 618 -8.30 -27.77 -20.05
CA PRO A 618 -8.45 -28.54 -21.28
C PRO A 618 -8.39 -27.68 -22.56
N PRO A 619 -9.05 -26.51 -22.65
CA PRO A 619 -8.89 -25.61 -23.79
C PRO A 619 -7.45 -25.10 -23.95
N LEU A 620 -6.78 -24.71 -22.85
CA LEU A 620 -5.39 -24.29 -22.89
C LEU A 620 -4.48 -25.38 -23.48
N ARG A 621 -4.60 -26.62 -23.00
CA ARG A 621 -3.83 -27.77 -23.51
C ARG A 621 -4.11 -28.01 -24.99
N LYS A 622 -5.37 -27.88 -25.43
CA LYS A 622 -5.77 -28.03 -26.84
C LYS A 622 -5.11 -26.98 -27.73
N GLU A 623 -5.13 -25.71 -27.33
CA GLU A 623 -4.52 -24.62 -28.09
C GLU A 623 -2.99 -24.76 -28.17
N LEU A 624 -2.33 -25.14 -27.07
CA LEU A 624 -0.89 -25.42 -27.07
C LEU A 624 -0.52 -26.57 -28.01
N ALA A 625 -1.30 -27.66 -27.99
CA ALA A 625 -1.10 -28.79 -28.89
C ALA A 625 -1.33 -28.41 -30.36
N ALA A 626 -2.37 -27.62 -30.66
CA ALA A 626 -2.64 -27.10 -32.00
C ALA A 626 -1.52 -26.20 -32.52
N ALA A 627 -0.85 -25.47 -31.63
CA ALA A 627 0.35 -24.68 -31.93
C ALA A 627 1.63 -25.53 -32.06
N GLY A 628 1.56 -26.85 -31.91
CA GLY A 628 2.71 -27.77 -31.98
C GLY A 628 3.65 -27.66 -30.77
N ILE A 629 3.21 -27.07 -29.66
CA ILE A 629 4.01 -26.90 -28.44
C ILE A 629 3.97 -28.20 -27.64
N HIS A 630 5.15 -28.74 -27.30
CA HIS A 630 5.26 -29.92 -26.45
C HIS A 630 4.92 -29.57 -24.99
N VAL A 631 3.73 -30.00 -24.54
CA VAL A 631 3.29 -29.90 -23.15
C VAL A 631 3.65 -31.19 -22.40
N GLY A 632 4.14 -31.09 -21.17
CA GLY A 632 4.38 -32.25 -20.31
C GLY A 632 3.15 -33.16 -20.20
N GLU A 633 3.37 -34.47 -20.22
CA GLU A 633 2.27 -35.45 -20.21
C GLU A 633 1.57 -35.55 -18.85
N ILE A 634 2.28 -35.24 -17.76
CA ILE A 634 1.80 -35.32 -16.38
C ILE A 634 1.83 -33.92 -15.77
N ASP A 635 0.66 -33.45 -15.32
CA ASP A 635 0.52 -32.18 -14.62
C ASP A 635 0.94 -32.33 -13.15
N VAL A 636 1.61 -31.32 -12.59
CA VAL A 636 2.03 -31.35 -11.18
C VAL A 636 1.01 -30.58 -10.33
N VAL A 637 0.37 -31.26 -9.40
CA VAL A 637 -0.64 -30.68 -8.48
C VAL A 637 -0.02 -30.55 -7.10
N ILE A 638 0.21 -29.32 -6.67
CA ILE A 638 0.89 -28.96 -5.43
C ILE A 638 -0.14 -28.63 -4.35
N GLN A 639 -0.03 -29.28 -3.21
CA GLN A 639 -0.72 -28.86 -1.99
C GLN A 639 0.11 -27.82 -1.24
N ASN A 640 -0.52 -26.73 -0.79
CA ASN A 640 0.08 -25.57 -0.13
C ASN A 640 1.21 -24.94 -0.97
N GLY A 641 0.93 -24.73 -2.27
CA GLY A 641 1.88 -24.18 -3.23
C GLY A 641 1.83 -22.67 -3.35
N ARG A 642 2.95 -21.97 -3.14
CA ARG A 642 3.16 -20.58 -3.59
C ARG A 642 3.67 -20.58 -5.03
N VAL A 643 3.67 -19.40 -5.66
CA VAL A 643 4.16 -19.21 -7.05
C VAL A 643 5.55 -19.82 -7.25
N ARG A 644 6.49 -19.61 -6.31
CA ARG A 644 7.85 -20.14 -6.34
C ARG A 644 7.95 -21.68 -6.28
N ALA A 645 6.93 -22.37 -5.75
CA ALA A 645 6.90 -23.84 -5.85
C ALA A 645 6.82 -24.29 -7.31
N GLY A 646 6.15 -23.52 -8.18
CA GLY A 646 6.17 -23.74 -9.63
C GLY A 646 7.57 -23.55 -10.24
N TYR A 647 8.39 -22.66 -9.68
CA TYR A 647 9.76 -22.44 -10.16
C TYR A 647 10.65 -23.63 -9.79
N HIS A 648 10.46 -24.15 -8.58
CA HIS A 648 11.14 -25.36 -8.14
C HIS A 648 10.77 -26.57 -9.02
N VAL A 649 9.49 -26.74 -9.36
CA VAL A 649 9.06 -27.75 -10.35
C VAL A 649 9.73 -27.52 -11.72
N GLY A 650 9.77 -26.28 -12.20
CA GLY A 650 10.46 -25.90 -13.44
C GLY A 650 11.93 -26.30 -13.44
N ALA A 651 12.64 -26.04 -12.35
CA ALA A 651 14.03 -26.42 -12.15
C ALA A 651 14.23 -27.95 -12.11
N LEU A 652 13.34 -28.66 -11.41
CA LEU A 652 13.38 -30.12 -11.33
C LEU A 652 13.11 -30.77 -12.69
N LEU A 653 12.38 -30.13 -13.61
CA LEU A 653 12.08 -30.68 -14.94
C LEU A 653 12.88 -30.08 -16.11
N ASP A 654 13.66 -29.03 -15.85
CA ASP A 654 14.29 -28.16 -16.87
C ASP A 654 13.31 -27.70 -17.97
N ALA A 655 12.09 -27.33 -17.55
CA ALA A 655 11.00 -26.94 -18.45
C ALA A 655 11.32 -25.64 -19.20
N GLY A 656 10.87 -25.52 -20.46
CA GLY A 656 11.01 -24.26 -21.21
C GLY A 656 10.21 -23.12 -20.57
N VAL A 657 8.96 -23.40 -20.22
CA VAL A 657 8.02 -22.49 -19.54
C VAL A 657 7.21 -23.29 -18.52
N VAL A 658 6.98 -22.71 -17.34
CA VAL A 658 5.98 -23.20 -16.39
C VAL A 658 4.73 -22.34 -16.48
N VAL A 659 3.58 -22.97 -16.72
CA VAL A 659 2.25 -22.34 -16.57
C VAL A 659 1.67 -22.82 -15.24
N HIS A 660 1.68 -21.95 -14.24
CA HIS A 660 1.22 -22.25 -12.90
C HIS A 660 -0.17 -21.66 -12.65
N LEU A 661 -1.19 -22.50 -12.62
CA LEU A 661 -2.56 -22.15 -12.24
C LEU A 661 -2.71 -22.22 -10.72
N ILE A 662 -3.06 -21.11 -10.08
CA ILE A 662 -3.01 -20.96 -8.62
C ILE A 662 -4.17 -20.11 -8.10
N GLY A 663 -4.78 -20.53 -6.99
CA GLY A 663 -5.82 -19.76 -6.31
C GLY A 663 -5.30 -18.46 -5.70
N GLU A 664 -5.95 -17.34 -6.02
CA GLU A 664 -5.52 -16.01 -5.58
C GLU A 664 -5.78 -15.74 -4.10
N ARG A 665 -5.25 -14.62 -3.61
CA ARG A 665 -5.63 -14.07 -2.30
C ARG A 665 -7.12 -13.71 -2.33
N PRO A 666 -7.96 -14.26 -1.44
CA PRO A 666 -9.37 -13.88 -1.40
C PRO A 666 -9.53 -12.46 -0.84
N GLY A 667 -10.61 -11.78 -1.21
CA GLY A 667 -10.90 -10.42 -0.72
C GLY A 667 -11.90 -9.61 -1.55
N THR A 668 -12.23 -10.08 -2.74
CA THR A 668 -13.25 -9.48 -3.63
C THR A 668 -14.65 -10.06 -3.41
N GLY A 669 -14.77 -11.10 -2.58
CA GLY A 669 -15.97 -11.93 -2.46
C GLY A 669 -16.15 -12.91 -3.62
N LEU A 670 -15.14 -13.04 -4.49
CA LEU A 670 -15.12 -13.94 -5.64
C LEU A 670 -14.00 -14.96 -5.51
N ASP A 671 -14.19 -16.14 -6.12
CA ASP A 671 -13.19 -17.19 -6.21
C ASP A 671 -12.40 -17.07 -7.52
N THR A 672 -11.30 -16.31 -7.46
CA THR A 672 -10.46 -15.96 -8.63
C THR A 672 -9.19 -16.81 -8.75
N LEU A 673 -8.93 -17.26 -9.99
CA LEU A 673 -7.76 -18.03 -10.36
C LEU A 673 -6.74 -17.12 -11.06
N SER A 674 -5.46 -17.33 -10.78
CA SER A 674 -4.34 -16.70 -11.49
C SER A 674 -3.55 -17.72 -12.32
N ALA A 675 -2.97 -17.27 -13.42
CA ALA A 675 -1.98 -18.00 -14.19
C ALA A 675 -0.62 -17.26 -14.19
N TYR A 676 0.42 -17.93 -13.70
CA TYR A 676 1.80 -17.42 -13.73
C TYR A 676 2.60 -18.16 -14.81
N LEU A 677 3.08 -17.44 -15.81
CA LEU A 677 3.88 -17.95 -16.91
C LEU A 677 5.34 -17.61 -16.67
N THR A 678 6.12 -18.59 -16.22
CA THR A 678 7.54 -18.39 -15.87
C THR A 678 8.43 -18.94 -16.97
N TYR A 679 9.26 -18.09 -17.56
CA TYR A 679 10.15 -18.46 -18.67
C TYR A 679 11.48 -18.99 -18.13
N GLY A 680 11.66 -20.31 -18.25
CA GLY A 680 12.84 -21.03 -17.78
C GLY A 680 14.07 -20.87 -18.68
N ARG A 681 13.95 -20.25 -19.86
CA ARG A 681 15.05 -20.03 -20.79
C ARG A 681 15.20 -18.56 -21.15
N ASP A 682 16.43 -18.11 -21.33
CA ASP A 682 16.73 -16.78 -21.85
C ASP A 682 16.56 -16.70 -23.38
N ARG A 683 16.78 -15.51 -23.95
CA ARG A 683 16.73 -15.31 -25.41
C ARG A 683 17.78 -16.13 -26.18
N ALA A 684 18.84 -16.58 -25.51
CA ALA A 684 19.88 -17.45 -26.07
C ALA A 684 19.59 -18.95 -25.84
N GLY A 685 18.48 -19.31 -25.19
CA GLY A 685 18.08 -20.69 -24.91
C GLY A 685 18.72 -21.30 -23.66
N VAL A 686 19.49 -20.51 -22.90
CA VAL A 686 20.17 -20.95 -21.67
C VAL A 686 19.15 -21.05 -20.53
N SER A 687 19.23 -22.13 -19.76
CA SER A 687 18.36 -22.34 -18.59
C SER A 687 18.61 -21.25 -17.55
N ARG A 688 17.52 -20.68 -17.03
CA ARG A 688 17.47 -19.66 -15.98
C ARG A 688 17.08 -20.24 -14.64
N TRP A 689 16.68 -21.51 -14.59
CA TRP A 689 16.15 -22.12 -13.38
C TRP A 689 17.18 -22.05 -12.26
N SER A 690 16.78 -21.39 -11.18
CA SER A 690 17.54 -21.19 -9.97
C SER A 690 16.55 -21.03 -8.81
N PRO A 691 16.89 -21.45 -7.58
CA PRO A 691 16.11 -21.11 -6.39
C PRO A 691 15.84 -19.60 -6.25
N ASP A 692 16.78 -18.79 -6.74
CA ASP A 692 16.73 -17.32 -6.69
C ASP A 692 16.25 -16.69 -8.01
N LEU A 693 15.55 -17.44 -8.87
CA LEU A 693 15.00 -16.89 -10.10
C LEU A 693 14.16 -15.64 -9.81
N ASP A 694 14.47 -14.57 -10.52
CA ASP A 694 13.80 -13.29 -10.42
C ASP A 694 12.37 -13.38 -10.99
N HIS A 695 11.40 -12.78 -10.29
CA HIS A 695 10.03 -12.66 -10.76
C HIS A 695 9.90 -11.90 -12.08
N ALA A 696 10.88 -11.10 -12.47
CA ALA A 696 10.94 -10.47 -13.79
C ALA A 696 10.92 -11.48 -14.97
N ALA A 697 11.24 -12.75 -14.72
CA ALA A 697 11.09 -13.84 -15.68
C ALA A 697 9.66 -14.40 -15.79
N THR A 698 8.69 -13.81 -15.06
CA THR A 698 7.33 -14.30 -14.94
C THR A 698 6.32 -13.26 -15.42
N THR A 699 5.37 -13.68 -16.25
CA THR A 699 4.17 -12.92 -16.60
C THR A 699 2.99 -13.44 -15.79
N ALA A 700 2.25 -12.58 -15.10
CA ALA A 700 1.07 -12.97 -14.35
C ALA A 700 -0.20 -12.50 -15.06
N SER A 701 -1.22 -13.36 -15.10
CA SER A 701 -2.58 -13.02 -15.52
C SER A 701 -3.53 -13.40 -14.39
N GLY A 702 -4.11 -12.41 -13.72
CA GLY A 702 -5.02 -12.60 -12.58
C GLY A 702 -6.49 -12.42 -12.95
N GLY A 703 -7.38 -12.69 -11.98
CA GLY A 703 -8.82 -12.48 -12.09
C GLY A 703 -9.54 -13.47 -13.02
N VAL A 704 -8.95 -14.62 -13.34
CA VAL A 704 -9.57 -15.61 -14.22
C VAL A 704 -10.76 -16.24 -13.48
N ARG A 705 -11.95 -16.07 -14.07
CA ARG A 705 -13.20 -16.65 -13.57
C ARG A 705 -14.10 -17.05 -14.73
N VAL A 706 -14.73 -18.21 -14.62
CA VAL A 706 -15.81 -18.64 -15.50
C VAL A 706 -17.09 -17.92 -15.08
N LEU A 707 -17.68 -17.13 -15.98
CA LEU A 707 -19.02 -16.60 -15.80
C LEU A 707 -20.02 -17.73 -16.09
N LEU A 708 -20.66 -18.25 -15.05
CA LEU A 708 -21.75 -19.23 -15.16
C LEU A 708 -23.07 -18.56 -15.55
#